data_AF-A0A4P5VAC2-F1
#
_entry.id   AF-A0A4P5VAC2-F1
#
_cell.length_a   1.000
_cell.length_b   1.000
_cell.length_c   1.000
_cell.angle_alpha   90.00
_cell.angle_beta   90.00
_cell.angle_gamma   90.00
#
_symmetry.space_group_name_H-M   'P 1'
#
loop_
_entity.id
_entity.type
_entity.pdbx_description
1 polymer ?
#
loop_
_entity_poly.entity_id
_entity_poly.type
_entity_poly.pdbx_seq_one_letter_code
_entity_poly.pdbx_strand_id
1 'polypeptide(L)'
;MWARVARGIAAVEATPEKQQYWEGRFYEVLSDFKFVPGGRILAGAGTGHKVTYYNCYVIPSPEDSRGGILDNLKVMTEIMARGGGVGINLSSLRPRGSYIKTVNGTASGPCSWAELYSVATGDVIQQGGSRRGALMLMIDDSHPDVEEFINVKRDLKRINHANLSVCVSDPFMAAVKADAPWDLVWNGEVRKTIRARDLWSQICLAAWSAGEPGLVFIDRYNTEANTWYYEKIICVNPCGEQGLPEWGVCNLGAINLSQFVHDSVDGAPGVFDYDALAATSRVAMRFLDNVVDANLYFIEENAKAQLGTRRTGLGTMGLADALIKMQLPYGTPECLATVERIYATIRDHAYDASADLSAEKGPFPMFDREKYLQGRFIQRLPKEIQARVAEHGIRNAVLLTQAPTGTTSLLSGVSSGIEPVYDFAMRRRDRTGEHIIYHPLLQAWRDANPLAAYTEKPGWFVSANDLTPEEHVRVQATVQAYTDSSISKTVNAPNDHTVDQVETLYMMAYDLGCKGVTYFRDGCREGVLSHIDPPGAPEKPATPAPSEVRAETEAVQLGLGIPDHASSHLHPRPRAAEGVTYRMPTPLGTMFTTITRNPGGQPFEVFMQVGKAGSDTASVTEALGRLISLILRLPSALPPADRLQEVVDQLSGIGGGRQLGIGRNRVRSLPDAVAQVLAEFLGTDAAHGDEPREAVQAVAPVPAIVPAATAPSRTMKADLCPECGDAALVYEEGCQKCYSCGFSEC
;
A
#
# COMPACT_ATOMS: atom_id res chain seq x y z
N MET A 1 -12.58 -21.77 17.27
CA MET A 1 -11.70 -21.70 16.07
C MET A 1 -10.54 -22.69 16.18
N TRP A 2 -9.69 -22.59 17.21
CA TRP A 2 -8.40 -23.27 17.30
C TRP A 2 -8.38 -24.77 17.00
N ALA A 3 -9.35 -25.55 17.50
CA ALA A 3 -9.44 -27.00 17.23
C ALA A 3 -9.50 -27.35 15.73
N ARG A 4 -10.15 -26.51 14.89
CA ARG A 4 -10.16 -26.69 13.42
C ARG A 4 -8.75 -26.55 12.83
N VAL A 5 -8.01 -25.53 13.29
CA VAL A 5 -6.67 -25.21 12.79
C VAL A 5 -5.67 -26.27 13.27
N ALA A 6 -5.70 -26.61 14.55
CA ALA A 6 -4.87 -27.66 15.14
C ALA A 6 -5.05 -29.00 14.40
N ARG A 7 -6.29 -29.48 14.24
CA ARG A 7 -6.59 -30.71 13.49
C ARG A 7 -6.15 -30.63 12.04
N GLY A 8 -6.44 -29.50 11.37
CA GLY A 8 -6.12 -29.30 9.96
C GLY A 8 -4.62 -29.35 9.64
N ILE A 9 -3.76 -28.96 10.59
CA ILE A 9 -2.29 -28.99 10.46
C ILE A 9 -1.68 -30.24 11.11
N ALA A 10 -2.35 -30.88 12.06
CA ALA A 10 -1.95 -32.19 12.58
C ALA A 10 -2.22 -33.34 11.59
N ALA A 11 -3.22 -33.20 10.71
CA ALA A 11 -3.66 -34.26 9.77
C ALA A 11 -2.59 -34.73 8.75
N VAL A 12 -1.46 -34.02 8.58
CA VAL A 12 -0.34 -34.46 7.75
C VAL A 12 0.69 -35.33 8.50
N GLU A 13 0.52 -35.53 9.80
CA GLU A 13 1.35 -36.46 10.57
C GLU A 13 1.06 -37.92 10.16
N ALA A 14 2.11 -38.74 10.08
CA ALA A 14 2.08 -40.00 9.36
C ALA A 14 1.24 -41.13 9.99
N THR A 15 0.85 -41.02 11.27
CA THR A 15 0.04 -42.03 11.97
C THR A 15 -1.04 -41.37 12.85
N PRO A 16 -2.19 -42.03 13.10
CA PRO A 16 -3.28 -41.45 13.90
C PRO A 16 -2.85 -41.01 15.31
N GLU A 17 -1.90 -41.71 15.92
CA GLU A 17 -1.37 -41.40 17.25
C GLU A 17 -0.56 -40.10 17.23
N LYS A 18 0.25 -39.89 16.18
CA LYS A 18 0.95 -38.61 15.97
C LYS A 18 -0.04 -37.48 15.62
N GLN A 19 -1.07 -37.76 14.81
CA GLN A 19 -2.11 -36.79 14.50
C GLN A 19 -2.84 -36.33 15.77
N GLN A 20 -3.22 -37.27 16.65
CA GLN A 20 -3.88 -36.95 17.92
C GLN A 20 -2.95 -36.19 18.89
N TYR A 21 -1.69 -36.64 19.02
CA TYR A 21 -0.69 -35.99 19.87
C TYR A 21 -0.43 -34.54 19.43
N TRP A 22 -0.20 -34.31 18.14
CA TRP A 22 0.07 -32.98 17.61
C TRP A 22 -1.19 -32.11 17.48
N GLU A 23 -2.39 -32.66 17.28
CA GLU A 23 -3.63 -31.89 17.44
C GLU A 23 -3.73 -31.33 18.86
N GLY A 24 -3.41 -32.12 19.89
CA GLY A 24 -3.35 -31.67 21.28
C GLY A 24 -2.31 -30.57 21.51
N ARG A 25 -1.04 -30.82 21.15
CA ARG A 25 0.07 -29.87 21.38
C ARG A 25 -0.07 -28.59 20.56
N PHE A 26 -0.64 -28.64 19.35
CA PHE A 26 -0.97 -27.45 18.58
C PHE A 26 -2.17 -26.72 19.16
N TYR A 27 -3.23 -27.41 19.59
CA TYR A 27 -4.39 -26.78 20.21
C TYR A 27 -4.01 -26.00 21.47
N GLU A 28 -3.16 -26.57 22.31
CA GLU A 28 -2.63 -25.96 23.54
C GLU A 28 -2.07 -24.55 23.28
N VAL A 29 -0.99 -24.42 22.49
CA VAL A 29 -0.31 -23.14 22.21
C VAL A 29 -1.12 -22.17 21.34
N LEU A 30 -2.17 -22.65 20.65
CA LEU A 30 -3.13 -21.81 19.93
C LEU A 30 -4.22 -21.26 20.87
N SER A 31 -4.59 -22.02 21.90
CA SER A 31 -5.75 -21.73 22.75
C SER A 31 -5.52 -20.61 23.76
N ASP A 32 -4.27 -20.46 24.21
CA ASP A 32 -3.79 -19.42 25.13
C ASP A 32 -3.04 -18.28 24.40
N PHE A 33 -3.11 -18.24 23.07
CA PHE A 33 -2.42 -17.28 22.20
C PHE A 33 -0.89 -17.27 22.29
N LYS A 34 -0.23 -18.25 22.94
CA LYS A 34 1.25 -18.35 22.96
C LYS A 34 1.86 -18.36 21.57
N PHE A 35 1.19 -19.00 20.61
CA PHE A 35 1.55 -18.98 19.19
C PHE A 35 0.32 -18.68 18.32
N VAL A 36 0.48 -17.79 17.34
CA VAL A 36 -0.59 -17.38 16.43
C VAL A 36 -0.09 -17.47 14.98
N PRO A 37 -0.58 -18.44 14.19
CA PRO A 37 -0.18 -18.60 12.79
C PRO A 37 -0.81 -17.51 11.90
N GLY A 38 -0.18 -17.26 10.75
CA GLY A 38 -0.58 -16.24 9.80
C GLY A 38 -2.02 -16.39 9.32
N GLY A 39 -2.68 -15.26 9.03
CA GLY A 39 -4.13 -15.20 8.76
C GLY A 39 -4.66 -16.12 7.66
N ARG A 40 -3.83 -16.52 6.68
CA ARG A 40 -4.20 -17.51 5.65
C ARG A 40 -4.35 -18.92 6.21
N ILE A 41 -3.50 -19.31 7.16
CA ILE A 41 -3.61 -20.58 7.90
C ILE A 41 -4.90 -20.56 8.74
N LEU A 42 -5.17 -19.46 9.46
CA LEU A 42 -6.40 -19.31 10.26
C LEU A 42 -7.68 -19.45 9.42
N ALA A 43 -7.69 -18.80 8.25
CA ALA A 43 -8.80 -18.82 7.31
C ALA A 43 -8.97 -20.17 6.60
N GLY A 44 -7.87 -20.85 6.24
CA GLY A 44 -7.89 -22.03 5.37
C GLY A 44 -7.83 -23.39 6.07
N ALA A 45 -6.99 -23.55 7.11
CA ALA A 45 -6.66 -24.85 7.68
C ALA A 45 -7.91 -25.60 8.20
N GLY A 46 -8.10 -26.85 7.79
CA GLY A 46 -9.22 -27.68 8.22
C GLY A 46 -10.62 -27.19 7.80
N THR A 47 -10.74 -26.30 6.81
CA THR A 47 -12.05 -25.85 6.28
C THR A 47 -12.60 -26.73 5.15
N GLY A 48 -11.75 -27.54 4.51
CA GLY A 48 -12.07 -28.25 3.27
C GLY A 48 -12.05 -27.38 2.01
N HIS A 49 -11.85 -26.06 2.13
CA HIS A 49 -11.70 -25.17 0.97
C HIS A 49 -10.30 -25.25 0.35
N LYS A 50 -10.24 -25.23 -0.98
CA LYS A 50 -9.01 -25.22 -1.78
C LYS A 50 -8.39 -23.82 -1.81
N VAL A 51 -7.75 -23.42 -0.71
CA VAL A 51 -7.06 -22.12 -0.55
C VAL A 51 -5.61 -22.32 -0.14
N THR A 52 -4.75 -21.35 -0.45
CA THR A 52 -3.36 -21.34 0.04
C THR A 52 -3.27 -20.80 1.47
N TYR A 53 -2.29 -21.31 2.21
CA TYR A 53 -1.95 -20.89 3.57
C TYR A 53 -0.78 -19.88 3.60
N TYR A 54 -0.22 -19.52 2.44
CA TYR A 54 0.98 -18.71 2.33
C TYR A 54 0.64 -17.22 2.16
N ASN A 55 1.43 -16.35 2.81
CA ASN A 55 1.25 -14.90 2.76
C ASN A 55 2.18 -14.24 1.74
N CYS A 56 3.40 -14.77 1.58
CA CYS A 56 4.52 -14.05 0.99
C CYS A 56 5.12 -14.83 -0.17
N TYR A 57 5.27 -14.16 -1.31
CA TYR A 57 5.70 -14.71 -2.58
C TYR A 57 6.73 -13.77 -3.23
N VAL A 58 7.70 -14.34 -3.94
CA VAL A 58 8.45 -13.67 -5.00
C VAL A 58 8.29 -14.50 -6.27
N ILE A 59 8.16 -13.81 -7.39
CA ILE A 59 8.13 -14.42 -8.74
C ILE A 59 9.37 -13.96 -9.51
N PRO A 60 9.75 -14.62 -10.62
CA PRO A 60 10.91 -14.20 -11.41
C PRO A 60 10.85 -12.71 -11.81
N SER A 61 12.02 -12.13 -12.02
CA SER A 61 12.08 -10.82 -12.67
C SER A 61 11.49 -10.95 -14.09
N PRO A 62 10.62 -10.03 -14.55
CA PRO A 62 9.93 -10.17 -15.83
C PRO A 62 10.92 -10.21 -17.01
N GLU A 63 10.72 -11.12 -17.97
CA GLU A 63 11.48 -11.09 -19.22
C GLU A 63 11.24 -9.74 -19.93
N ASP A 64 12.30 -9.19 -20.53
CA ASP A 64 12.37 -7.88 -21.23
C ASP A 64 11.56 -7.85 -22.56
N SER A 65 10.32 -8.32 -22.52
CA SER A 65 9.38 -8.42 -23.62
C SER A 65 7.96 -8.09 -23.16
N ARG A 66 7.11 -7.60 -24.07
CA ARG A 66 5.69 -7.34 -23.75
C ARG A 66 4.94 -8.61 -23.35
N GLY A 67 5.37 -9.79 -23.82
CA GLY A 67 4.81 -11.07 -23.39
C GLY A 67 5.21 -11.37 -21.96
N GLY A 68 6.52 -11.41 -21.69
CA GLY A 68 7.09 -11.68 -20.37
C GLY A 68 6.54 -10.80 -19.25
N ILE A 69 6.40 -9.49 -19.48
CA ILE A 69 5.80 -8.56 -18.51
C ILE A 69 4.31 -8.89 -18.25
N LEU A 70 3.53 -9.22 -19.29
CA LEU A 70 2.11 -9.53 -19.14
C LEU A 70 1.86 -10.92 -18.54
N ASP A 71 2.70 -11.92 -18.83
CA ASP A 71 2.64 -13.23 -18.18
C ASP A 71 3.10 -13.14 -16.71
N ASN A 72 4.10 -12.32 -16.40
CA ASN A 72 4.51 -12.02 -15.03
C ASN A 72 3.39 -11.30 -14.24
N LEU A 73 2.76 -10.29 -14.84
CA LEU A 73 1.58 -9.61 -14.29
C LEU A 73 0.41 -10.59 -14.03
N LYS A 74 0.13 -11.51 -14.95
CA LYS A 74 -0.88 -12.57 -14.81
C LYS A 74 -0.57 -13.53 -13.65
N VAL A 75 0.69 -13.94 -13.49
CA VAL A 75 1.12 -14.75 -12.33
C VAL A 75 0.89 -13.97 -11.03
N MET A 76 1.27 -12.69 -10.99
CA MET A 76 1.02 -11.80 -9.85
C MET A 76 -0.48 -11.71 -9.54
N THR A 77 -1.35 -11.53 -10.54
CA THR A 77 -2.80 -11.39 -10.33
C THR A 77 -3.43 -12.66 -9.78
N GLU A 78 -3.01 -13.84 -10.26
CA GLU A 78 -3.49 -15.13 -9.73
C GLU A 78 -3.08 -15.35 -8.27
N ILE A 79 -1.86 -14.96 -7.89
CA ILE A 79 -1.40 -15.05 -6.49
C ILE A 79 -2.20 -14.08 -5.59
N MET A 80 -2.39 -12.83 -6.02
CA MET A 80 -3.13 -11.83 -5.25
C MET A 80 -4.62 -12.11 -5.15
N ALA A 81 -5.25 -12.70 -6.17
CA ALA A 81 -6.65 -13.16 -6.11
C ALA A 81 -6.86 -14.22 -5.01
N ARG A 82 -5.85 -15.08 -4.78
CA ARG A 82 -5.80 -16.05 -3.66
C ARG A 82 -5.27 -15.42 -2.37
N GLY A 83 -4.76 -14.20 -2.45
CA GLY A 83 -4.42 -13.34 -1.31
C GLY A 83 -2.98 -13.45 -0.83
N GLY A 84 -2.07 -13.96 -1.65
CA GLY A 84 -0.64 -13.78 -1.45
C GLY A 84 -0.20 -12.36 -1.80
N GLY A 85 0.76 -11.82 -1.07
CA GLY A 85 1.48 -10.60 -1.43
C GLY A 85 2.75 -10.95 -2.21
N VAL A 86 3.06 -10.21 -3.27
CA VAL A 86 4.09 -10.56 -4.26
C VAL A 86 5.22 -9.54 -4.27
N GLY A 87 6.47 -9.99 -4.35
CA GLY A 87 7.64 -9.18 -4.71
C GLY A 87 8.10 -9.43 -6.14
N ILE A 88 8.49 -8.35 -6.83
CA ILE A 88 9.02 -8.38 -8.21
C ILE A 88 10.23 -7.42 -8.28
N ASN A 89 11.37 -7.90 -8.76
CA ASN A 89 12.51 -7.06 -9.12
C ASN A 89 12.40 -6.69 -10.61
N LEU A 90 12.43 -5.39 -10.93
CA LEU A 90 12.23 -4.84 -12.27
C LEU A 90 13.53 -4.58 -13.06
N SER A 91 14.70 -4.84 -12.46
CA SER A 91 16.02 -4.61 -13.06
C SER A 91 16.30 -5.44 -14.32
N SER A 92 15.43 -6.39 -14.66
CA SER A 92 15.45 -7.13 -15.92
C SER A 92 14.82 -6.39 -17.10
N LEU A 93 14.18 -5.23 -16.89
CA LEU A 93 13.49 -4.46 -17.93
C LEU A 93 14.37 -3.33 -18.45
N ARG A 94 14.44 -3.18 -19.79
CA ARG A 94 15.32 -2.19 -20.41
C ARG A 94 15.02 -0.73 -19.98
N PRO A 95 16.07 0.10 -19.79
CA PRO A 95 15.94 1.53 -19.50
C PRO A 95 15.07 2.31 -20.48
N ARG A 96 14.47 3.40 -20.00
CA ARG A 96 13.73 4.38 -20.79
C ARG A 96 14.60 4.88 -21.95
N GLY A 97 13.99 5.03 -23.12
CA GLY A 97 14.70 5.41 -24.34
C GLY A 97 15.39 4.26 -25.09
N SER A 98 15.58 3.08 -24.47
CA SER A 98 16.25 1.94 -25.12
C SER A 98 15.57 1.54 -26.44
N TYR A 99 16.35 1.37 -27.50
CA TYR A 99 15.84 1.11 -28.85
C TYR A 99 15.18 -0.27 -29.01
N ILE A 100 13.97 -0.31 -29.57
CA ILE A 100 13.18 -1.51 -29.81
C ILE A 100 13.20 -1.85 -31.31
N LYS A 101 14.18 -2.68 -31.70
CA LYS A 101 14.46 -3.10 -33.08
C LYS A 101 13.24 -3.59 -33.88
N THR A 102 12.27 -4.23 -33.23
CA THR A 102 11.10 -4.87 -33.87
C THR A 102 9.97 -3.92 -34.25
N VAL A 103 9.95 -2.69 -33.70
CA VAL A 103 8.91 -1.67 -33.98
C VAL A 103 9.49 -0.30 -34.32
N ASN A 104 10.82 -0.19 -34.44
CA ASN A 104 11.55 1.05 -34.71
C ASN A 104 11.17 2.21 -33.76
N GLY A 105 11.11 1.91 -32.46
CA GLY A 105 10.71 2.85 -31.40
C GLY A 105 11.61 2.77 -30.17
N THR A 106 11.24 3.48 -29.11
CA THR A 106 11.97 3.54 -27.83
C THR A 106 11.18 2.92 -26.68
N ALA A 107 11.88 2.49 -25.63
CA ALA A 107 11.28 1.87 -24.45
C ALA A 107 10.76 2.88 -23.42
N SER A 108 9.75 2.45 -22.67
CA SER A 108 9.09 3.21 -21.60
C SER A 108 9.77 3.12 -20.23
N GLY A 109 10.84 2.33 -20.09
CA GLY A 109 11.47 2.04 -18.79
C GLY A 109 10.62 1.16 -17.86
N PRO A 110 11.17 0.71 -16.72
CA PRO A 110 10.46 -0.13 -15.75
C PRO A 110 9.40 0.66 -14.98
N CYS A 111 9.62 1.95 -14.69
CA CYS A 111 8.69 2.77 -13.92
C CYS A 111 7.30 2.90 -14.59
N SER A 112 7.22 2.97 -15.92
CA SER A 112 5.94 2.97 -16.64
C SER A 112 5.25 1.60 -16.68
N TRP A 113 5.97 0.49 -16.43
CA TRP A 113 5.35 -0.82 -16.21
C TRP A 113 4.96 -1.02 -14.73
N ALA A 114 5.73 -0.47 -13.80
CA ALA A 114 5.43 -0.44 -12.36
C ALA A 114 4.06 0.20 -12.06
N GLU A 115 3.67 1.23 -12.81
CA GLU A 115 2.32 1.80 -12.77
C GLU A 115 1.22 0.77 -13.11
N LEU A 116 1.42 -0.08 -14.13
CA LEU A 116 0.47 -1.14 -14.49
C LEU A 116 0.35 -2.21 -13.39
N TYR A 117 1.48 -2.64 -12.81
CA TYR A 117 1.48 -3.55 -11.66
C TYR A 117 0.75 -2.95 -10.44
N SER A 118 0.92 -1.64 -10.19
CA SER A 118 0.21 -0.92 -9.13
C SER A 118 -1.30 -0.85 -9.37
N VAL A 119 -1.75 -0.42 -10.55
CA VAL A 119 -3.18 -0.35 -10.90
C VAL A 119 -3.84 -1.72 -10.78
N ALA A 120 -3.17 -2.79 -11.24
CA ALA A 120 -3.65 -4.15 -11.04
C ALA A 120 -3.82 -4.49 -9.55
N THR A 121 -2.84 -4.13 -8.70
CA THR A 121 -2.81 -4.48 -7.26
C THR A 121 -3.89 -3.77 -6.43
N GLY A 122 -4.18 -2.49 -6.72
CA GLY A 122 -5.10 -1.68 -5.90
C GLY A 122 -6.51 -1.53 -6.46
N ASP A 123 -6.63 -1.32 -7.78
CA ASP A 123 -7.90 -0.95 -8.43
C ASP A 123 -8.63 -2.17 -9.01
N VAL A 124 -7.87 -3.13 -9.57
CA VAL A 124 -8.44 -4.32 -10.23
C VAL A 124 -8.61 -5.49 -9.25
N ILE A 125 -7.62 -5.78 -8.41
CA ILE A 125 -7.62 -6.99 -7.57
C ILE A 125 -8.15 -6.68 -6.16
N GLN A 126 -9.40 -7.09 -5.91
CA GLN A 126 -10.00 -7.09 -4.57
C GLN A 126 -10.33 -8.51 -4.15
N GLN A 127 -9.54 -9.09 -3.25
CA GLN A 127 -9.79 -10.43 -2.74
C GLN A 127 -11.13 -10.45 -1.99
N GLY A 128 -12.10 -11.21 -2.53
CA GLY A 128 -13.42 -11.38 -1.93
C GLY A 128 -14.12 -10.07 -1.58
N GLY A 129 -13.89 -9.01 -2.37
CA GLY A 129 -14.45 -7.67 -2.14
C GLY A 129 -14.07 -7.01 -0.81
N SER A 130 -13.03 -7.49 -0.11
CA SER A 130 -12.74 -7.08 1.28
C SER A 130 -11.26 -6.87 1.61
N ARG A 131 -10.31 -7.36 0.80
CA ARG A 131 -8.87 -7.11 0.99
C ARG A 131 -8.18 -6.75 -0.33
N ARG A 132 -7.47 -5.62 -0.37
CA ARG A 132 -6.62 -5.22 -1.51
C ARG A 132 -5.40 -6.13 -1.65
N GLY A 133 -4.78 -6.13 -2.83
CA GLY A 133 -3.47 -6.76 -3.04
C GLY A 133 -2.35 -6.07 -2.24
N ALA A 134 -1.18 -6.70 -2.22
CA ALA A 134 0.04 -6.14 -1.64
C ALA A 134 1.24 -6.51 -2.51
N LEU A 135 2.04 -5.52 -2.90
CA LEU A 135 3.10 -5.63 -3.89
C LEU A 135 4.38 -4.97 -3.38
N MET A 136 5.54 -5.62 -3.56
CA MET A 136 6.86 -4.99 -3.54
C MET A 136 7.36 -4.89 -4.97
N LEU A 137 7.81 -3.70 -5.38
CA LEU A 137 8.59 -3.51 -6.59
C LEU A 137 10.00 -3.05 -6.19
N MET A 138 11.01 -3.63 -6.83
CA MET A 138 12.41 -3.34 -6.56
C MET A 138 13.18 -3.01 -7.83
N ILE A 139 14.26 -2.25 -7.67
CA ILE A 139 15.24 -1.98 -8.73
C ILE A 139 16.65 -1.94 -8.13
N ASP A 140 17.65 -2.36 -8.90
CA ASP A 140 19.03 -2.47 -8.47
C ASP A 140 19.71 -1.08 -8.53
N ASP A 141 20.59 -0.81 -7.56
CA ASP A 141 21.35 0.44 -7.41
C ASP A 141 22.16 0.89 -8.64
N SER A 142 22.43 -0.04 -9.56
CA SER A 142 23.20 0.13 -10.79
C SER A 142 22.32 0.12 -12.04
N HIS A 143 20.98 0.05 -11.92
CA HIS A 143 20.09 0.14 -13.07
C HIS A 143 19.97 1.59 -13.58
N PRO A 144 20.07 1.88 -14.89
CA PRO A 144 20.05 3.26 -15.41
C PRO A 144 18.80 4.10 -15.09
N ASP A 145 17.66 3.47 -14.85
CA ASP A 145 16.41 4.17 -14.44
C ASP A 145 16.24 4.25 -12.91
N VAL A 146 17.25 3.90 -12.10
CA VAL A 146 17.18 3.96 -10.63
C VAL A 146 16.84 5.36 -10.11
N GLU A 147 17.35 6.42 -10.76
CA GLU A 147 17.04 7.82 -10.42
C GLU A 147 15.57 8.18 -10.71
N GLU A 148 14.94 7.63 -11.75
CA GLU A 148 13.47 7.78 -11.93
C GLU A 148 12.75 7.02 -10.82
N PHE A 149 13.13 5.77 -10.56
CA PHE A 149 12.48 4.90 -9.59
C PHE A 149 12.50 5.46 -8.17
N ILE A 150 13.61 6.07 -7.73
CA ILE A 150 13.72 6.75 -6.44
C ILE A 150 12.75 7.94 -6.35
N ASN A 151 12.68 8.76 -7.41
CA ASN A 151 11.92 9.99 -7.39
C ASN A 151 10.43 9.80 -7.75
N VAL A 152 10.03 8.65 -8.31
CA VAL A 152 8.70 8.42 -8.91
C VAL A 152 7.53 8.72 -7.96
N LYS A 153 7.69 8.41 -6.66
CA LYS A 153 6.68 8.59 -5.61
C LYS A 153 6.70 9.94 -4.91
N ARG A 154 7.54 10.88 -5.36
CA ARG A 154 7.42 12.29 -5.01
C ARG A 154 6.21 12.93 -5.69
N ASP A 155 5.71 12.32 -6.78
CA ASP A 155 4.33 12.47 -7.22
C ASP A 155 3.45 11.42 -6.52
N LEU A 156 2.65 11.87 -5.54
CA LEU A 156 1.72 11.04 -4.76
C LEU A 156 0.51 10.50 -5.57
N LYS A 157 0.53 10.62 -6.91
CA LYS A 157 -0.43 9.99 -7.83
C LYS A 157 0.14 8.75 -8.52
N ARG A 158 1.46 8.49 -8.45
CA ARG A 158 2.13 7.42 -9.21
C ARG A 158 2.48 6.23 -8.31
N ILE A 159 2.11 5.03 -8.77
CA ILE A 159 2.47 3.73 -8.15
C ILE A 159 1.97 3.59 -6.69
N ASN A 160 0.77 4.12 -6.40
CA ASN A 160 0.19 4.21 -5.05
C ASN A 160 -0.15 2.86 -4.37
N HIS A 161 0.01 1.73 -5.05
CA HIS A 161 -0.42 0.40 -4.59
C HIS A 161 0.67 -0.68 -4.64
N ALA A 162 1.94 -0.27 -4.79
CA ALA A 162 3.12 -1.06 -4.44
C ALA A 162 3.88 -0.39 -3.30
N ASN A 163 4.73 -1.12 -2.60
CA ASN A 163 5.88 -0.59 -1.87
C ASN A 163 7.10 -0.58 -2.82
N LEU A 164 7.95 0.45 -2.73
CA LEU A 164 9.19 0.55 -3.52
C LEU A 164 10.43 0.41 -2.62
N SER A 165 11.41 -0.37 -3.06
CA SER A 165 12.74 -0.43 -2.42
C SER A 165 13.87 -0.51 -3.44
N VAL A 166 15.05 0.05 -3.10
CA VAL A 166 16.28 -0.11 -3.89
C VAL A 166 17.07 -1.32 -3.40
N CYS A 167 17.53 -2.17 -4.32
CA CYS A 167 18.48 -3.24 -4.05
C CYS A 167 19.88 -2.61 -3.93
N VAL A 168 20.30 -2.33 -2.70
CA VAL A 168 21.62 -1.78 -2.38
C VAL A 168 22.64 -2.92 -2.27
N SER A 169 23.70 -2.81 -3.05
CA SER A 169 24.84 -3.72 -3.07
C SER A 169 25.94 -3.29 -2.08
N ASP A 170 26.73 -4.25 -1.60
CA ASP A 170 27.88 -3.97 -0.74
C ASP A 170 28.94 -3.10 -1.48
N PRO A 171 29.20 -3.29 -2.80
CA PRO A 171 30.04 -2.38 -3.60
C PRO A 171 29.51 -0.94 -3.70
N PHE A 172 28.21 -0.71 -3.85
CA PHE A 172 27.64 0.65 -3.83
C PHE A 172 27.86 1.32 -2.48
N MET A 173 27.63 0.61 -1.37
CA MET A 173 27.91 1.14 -0.03
C MET A 173 29.39 1.44 0.19
N ALA A 174 30.30 0.65 -0.38
CA ALA A 174 31.73 0.97 -0.39
C ALA A 174 32.04 2.24 -1.19
N ALA A 175 31.39 2.42 -2.36
CA ALA A 175 31.53 3.61 -3.18
C ALA A 175 30.98 4.88 -2.50
N VAL A 176 29.81 4.81 -1.85
CA VAL A 176 29.23 5.90 -1.03
C VAL A 176 30.20 6.33 0.06
N LYS A 177 30.75 5.38 0.82
CA LYS A 177 31.75 5.67 1.87
C LYS A 177 33.00 6.33 1.30
N ALA A 178 33.56 5.78 0.22
CA ALA A 178 34.78 6.28 -0.43
C ALA A 178 34.60 7.59 -1.24
N ASP A 179 33.37 8.09 -1.40
CA ASP A 179 33.02 9.19 -2.31
C ASP A 179 33.40 8.92 -3.78
N ALA A 180 33.27 7.66 -4.20
CA ALA A 180 33.69 7.17 -5.51
C ALA A 180 32.61 7.39 -6.59
N PRO A 181 33.00 7.33 -7.89
CA PRO A 181 32.04 7.15 -8.97
C PRO A 181 31.27 5.83 -8.85
N TRP A 182 30.08 5.80 -9.43
CA TRP A 182 29.21 4.64 -9.55
C TRP A 182 28.67 4.54 -10.98
N ASP A 183 28.78 3.37 -11.59
CA ASP A 183 28.34 3.14 -12.97
C ASP A 183 26.93 2.57 -13.00
N LEU A 184 26.04 3.22 -13.74
CA LEU A 184 24.74 2.68 -14.09
C LEU A 184 24.89 1.84 -15.37
N VAL A 185 24.58 0.55 -15.30
CA VAL A 185 24.94 -0.48 -16.28
C VAL A 185 23.71 -1.16 -16.85
N TRP A 186 23.69 -1.38 -18.16
CA TRP A 186 22.68 -2.20 -18.83
C TRP A 186 23.33 -3.23 -19.74
N ASN A 187 23.02 -4.52 -19.54
CA ASN A 187 23.61 -5.64 -20.30
C ASN A 187 25.16 -5.62 -20.39
N GLY A 188 25.82 -5.15 -19.33
CA GLY A 188 27.29 -5.00 -19.27
C GLY A 188 27.84 -3.72 -19.90
N GLU A 189 27.00 -2.85 -20.45
CA GLU A 189 27.37 -1.54 -21.01
C GLU A 189 27.09 -0.42 -19.99
N VAL A 190 28.09 0.38 -19.64
CA VAL A 190 27.90 1.58 -18.80
C VAL A 190 27.09 2.61 -19.59
N ARG A 191 25.92 3.00 -19.07
CA ARG A 191 25.04 4.01 -19.67
C ARG A 191 25.30 5.42 -19.15
N LYS A 192 25.64 5.53 -17.85
CA LYS A 192 25.88 6.79 -17.14
C LYS A 192 26.76 6.50 -15.94
N THR A 193 27.86 7.23 -15.79
CA THR A 193 28.60 7.28 -14.51
C THR A 193 28.07 8.45 -13.69
N ILE A 194 27.80 8.22 -12.41
CA ILE A 194 27.40 9.24 -11.42
C ILE A 194 28.36 9.18 -10.23
N ARG A 195 28.19 10.08 -9.26
CA ARG A 195 28.87 10.01 -7.96
C ARG A 195 27.99 9.21 -7.00
N ALA A 196 28.57 8.24 -6.28
CA ALA A 196 27.80 7.32 -5.44
C ALA A 196 26.99 8.05 -4.36
N ARG A 197 27.58 9.09 -3.74
CA ARG A 197 26.89 9.92 -2.74
C ARG A 197 25.70 10.68 -3.31
N ASP A 198 25.76 11.16 -4.54
CA ASP A 198 24.66 11.91 -5.16
C ASP A 198 23.42 11.01 -5.39
N LEU A 199 23.62 9.69 -5.59
CA LEU A 199 22.52 8.72 -5.59
C LEU A 199 22.03 8.42 -4.17
N TRP A 200 22.94 8.26 -3.20
CA TRP A 200 22.59 8.02 -1.80
C TRP A 200 21.75 9.14 -1.19
N SER A 201 22.14 10.40 -1.41
CA SER A 201 21.39 11.58 -0.97
C SER A 201 20.04 11.69 -1.69
N GLN A 202 19.92 11.27 -2.96
CA GLN A 202 18.61 11.16 -3.62
C GLN A 202 17.69 10.13 -2.95
N ILE A 203 18.21 8.96 -2.56
CA ILE A 203 17.42 7.93 -1.84
C ILE A 203 16.96 8.48 -0.49
N CYS A 204 17.88 9.10 0.28
CA CYS A 204 17.57 9.60 1.61
C CYS A 204 16.61 10.81 1.57
N LEU A 205 16.75 11.70 0.59
CA LEU A 205 15.80 12.80 0.35
C LEU A 205 14.40 12.29 -0.06
N ALA A 206 14.33 11.28 -0.93
CA ALA A 206 13.07 10.67 -1.31
C ALA A 206 12.36 10.05 -0.09
N ALA A 207 13.06 9.21 0.68
CA ALA A 207 12.55 8.62 1.91
C ALA A 207 12.16 9.67 2.96
N TRP A 208 12.94 10.74 3.12
CA TRP A 208 12.60 11.88 3.98
C TRP A 208 11.32 12.62 3.55
N SER A 209 11.11 12.74 2.24
CA SER A 209 9.98 13.47 1.65
C SER A 209 8.68 12.66 1.60
N ALA A 210 8.76 11.32 1.48
CA ALA A 210 7.60 10.48 1.16
C ALA A 210 7.59 9.10 1.85
N GLY A 211 8.55 8.77 2.72
CA GLY A 211 8.68 7.45 3.37
C GLY A 211 9.11 6.30 2.43
N GLU A 212 9.44 6.61 1.17
CA GLU A 212 9.87 5.64 0.15
C GLU A 212 10.88 6.27 -0.81
N PRO A 213 11.77 5.48 -1.45
CA PRO A 213 11.88 4.02 -1.35
C PRO A 213 12.53 3.54 -0.05
N GLY A 214 12.23 2.30 0.34
CA GLY A 214 12.98 1.59 1.37
C GLY A 214 14.32 1.07 0.87
N LEU A 215 15.13 0.55 1.79
CA LEU A 215 16.41 -0.09 1.47
C LEU A 215 16.33 -1.61 1.62
N VAL A 216 16.89 -2.33 0.65
CA VAL A 216 17.13 -3.78 0.71
C VAL A 216 18.61 -4.02 0.41
N PHE A 217 19.39 -4.42 1.41
CA PHE A 217 20.81 -4.70 1.26
C PHE A 217 20.99 -6.11 0.65
N ILE A 218 20.84 -6.20 -0.68
CA ILE A 218 20.60 -7.47 -1.39
C ILE A 218 21.79 -8.44 -1.32
N ASP A 219 23.01 -7.91 -1.29
CA ASP A 219 24.21 -8.72 -1.06
C ASP A 219 24.24 -9.29 0.36
N ARG A 220 23.81 -8.51 1.36
CA ARG A 220 23.67 -8.98 2.75
C ARG A 220 22.62 -10.09 2.86
N TYR A 221 21.50 -10.01 2.14
CA TYR A 221 20.52 -11.11 2.05
C TYR A 221 21.14 -12.41 1.53
N ASN A 222 21.87 -12.34 0.41
CA ASN A 222 22.48 -13.52 -0.21
C ASN A 222 23.64 -14.09 0.64
N THR A 223 24.45 -13.20 1.21
CA THR A 223 25.64 -13.53 2.01
C THR A 223 25.31 -14.11 3.39
N GLU A 224 24.14 -13.77 3.93
CA GLU A 224 23.60 -14.31 5.19
C GLU A 224 22.51 -15.38 4.98
N ALA A 225 22.24 -15.79 3.73
CA ALA A 225 21.26 -16.83 3.44
C ALA A 225 21.84 -18.23 3.74
N ASN A 226 21.07 -19.06 4.44
CA ASN A 226 21.40 -20.47 4.62
C ASN A 226 21.40 -21.27 3.29
N THR A 227 20.75 -20.74 2.26
CA THR A 227 20.60 -21.35 0.93
C THR A 227 21.59 -20.83 -0.12
N TRP A 228 22.60 -20.05 0.32
CA TRP A 228 23.61 -19.36 -0.51
C TRP A 228 24.29 -20.20 -1.61
N TYR A 229 24.35 -21.52 -1.45
CA TYR A 229 25.02 -22.44 -2.37
C TYR A 229 24.12 -23.00 -3.48
N TYR A 230 22.83 -22.66 -3.51
CA TYR A 230 21.90 -23.14 -4.54
C TYR A 230 20.73 -22.19 -4.87
N GLU A 231 20.37 -21.25 -3.99
CA GLU A 231 19.39 -20.18 -4.26
C GLU A 231 20.09 -18.82 -4.30
N LYS A 232 19.72 -17.96 -5.27
CA LYS A 232 19.98 -16.52 -5.19
C LYS A 232 18.68 -15.81 -4.76
N ILE A 233 18.76 -15.00 -3.71
CA ILE A 233 17.70 -14.06 -3.31
C ILE A 233 17.70 -12.88 -4.29
N ILE A 234 16.56 -12.64 -4.96
CA ILE A 234 16.45 -11.59 -6.00
C ILE A 234 15.54 -10.42 -5.59
N CYS A 235 14.66 -10.63 -4.61
CA CYS A 235 13.63 -9.68 -4.20
C CYS A 235 13.16 -10.01 -2.77
N VAL A 236 12.38 -9.10 -2.18
CA VAL A 236 11.67 -9.33 -0.90
C VAL A 236 10.15 -9.29 -1.12
N ASN A 237 9.40 -9.92 -0.23
CA ASN A 237 7.94 -9.80 -0.19
C ASN A 237 7.47 -8.36 0.15
N PRO A 238 6.17 -8.04 0.03
CA PRO A 238 5.63 -6.69 0.29
C PRO A 238 6.03 -5.99 1.60
N CYS A 239 6.34 -6.73 2.67
CA CYS A 239 6.69 -6.16 3.97
C CYS A 239 8.19 -6.32 4.32
N GLY A 240 9.01 -6.87 3.42
CA GLY A 240 10.46 -6.93 3.56
C GLY A 240 11.02 -8.01 4.49
N GLU A 241 10.19 -8.74 5.24
CA GLU A 241 10.66 -9.75 6.20
C GLU A 241 11.13 -11.06 5.55
N GLN A 242 10.72 -11.32 4.30
CA GLN A 242 11.10 -12.50 3.51
C GLN A 242 11.88 -12.11 2.26
N GLY A 243 13.21 -12.28 2.33
CA GLY A 243 14.06 -12.36 1.15
C GLY A 243 13.89 -13.72 0.47
N LEU A 244 13.48 -13.72 -0.79
CA LEU A 244 13.07 -14.92 -1.52
C LEU A 244 13.77 -15.04 -2.89
N PRO A 245 14.05 -16.28 -3.34
CA PRO A 245 14.46 -16.54 -4.72
C PRO A 245 13.27 -16.45 -5.68
N GLU A 246 13.52 -16.66 -6.97
CA GLU A 246 12.47 -16.92 -7.96
C GLU A 246 11.54 -18.05 -7.49
N TRP A 247 10.23 -17.81 -7.59
CA TRP A 247 9.16 -18.72 -7.11
C TRP A 247 9.21 -19.04 -5.61
N GLY A 248 10.06 -18.37 -4.84
CA GLY A 248 10.14 -18.52 -3.40
C GLY A 248 8.85 -18.08 -2.72
N VAL A 249 8.43 -18.83 -1.71
CA VAL A 249 7.24 -18.53 -0.90
C VAL A 249 7.53 -18.78 0.58
N CYS A 250 6.77 -18.15 1.47
CA CYS A 250 6.88 -18.42 2.91
C CYS A 250 5.52 -18.48 3.62
N ASN A 251 5.39 -19.45 4.52
CA ASN A 251 4.32 -19.49 5.52
C ASN A 251 4.81 -18.88 6.84
N LEU A 252 3.93 -18.18 7.55
CA LEU A 252 4.29 -17.34 8.70
C LEU A 252 3.53 -17.75 9.96
N GLY A 253 4.16 -17.59 11.12
CA GLY A 253 3.50 -17.63 12.42
C GLY A 253 4.32 -16.90 13.48
N ALA A 254 3.67 -16.38 14.51
CA ALA A 254 4.29 -15.52 15.50
C ALA A 254 4.00 -15.96 16.95
N ILE A 255 5.04 -15.97 17.78
CA ILE A 255 4.95 -16.21 19.23
C ILE A 255 4.54 -14.91 19.92
N ASN A 256 3.53 -14.95 20.80
CA ASN A 256 3.11 -13.78 21.57
C ASN A 256 3.95 -13.66 22.85
N LEU A 257 4.98 -12.81 22.83
CA LEU A 257 5.93 -12.64 23.93
C LEU A 257 5.26 -12.20 25.24
N SER A 258 4.11 -11.51 25.17
CA SER A 258 3.33 -11.10 26.34
C SER A 258 2.78 -12.28 27.16
N GLN A 259 2.63 -13.47 26.56
CA GLN A 259 2.17 -14.70 27.23
C GLN A 259 3.28 -15.43 28.00
N PHE A 260 4.51 -14.91 27.97
CA PHE A 260 5.68 -15.49 28.63
C PHE A 260 6.18 -14.63 29.79
N VAL A 261 5.49 -13.55 30.15
CA VAL A 261 5.80 -12.78 31.36
C VAL A 261 4.75 -13.09 32.42
N HIS A 262 5.17 -13.74 33.48
CA HIS A 262 4.36 -14.01 34.66
C HIS A 262 4.29 -12.77 35.55
N ASP A 263 3.08 -12.43 36.00
CA ASP A 263 2.86 -11.29 36.89
C ASP A 263 3.52 -11.52 38.26
N SER A 264 4.31 -10.56 38.72
CA SER A 264 4.91 -10.56 40.05
C SER A 264 4.00 -9.92 41.10
N VAL A 265 4.11 -10.39 42.34
CA VAL A 265 3.36 -9.85 43.49
C VAL A 265 3.76 -8.37 43.76
N ASP A 266 2.82 -7.60 44.31
CA ASP A 266 3.01 -6.23 44.82
C ASP A 266 3.60 -5.20 43.82
N GLY A 267 3.36 -5.38 42.52
CA GLY A 267 3.68 -4.38 41.50
C GLY A 267 5.17 -4.29 41.11
N ALA A 268 5.95 -5.33 41.43
CA ALA A 268 7.31 -5.50 40.95
C ALA A 268 7.38 -5.75 39.41
N PRO A 269 8.59 -5.84 38.82
CA PRO A 269 8.77 -6.33 37.45
C PRO A 269 8.36 -7.79 37.27
N GLY A 270 7.52 -8.07 36.26
CA GLY A 270 7.13 -9.43 35.89
C GLY A 270 8.31 -10.26 35.39
N VAL A 271 8.24 -11.58 35.55
CA VAL A 271 9.36 -12.51 35.27
C VAL A 271 9.13 -13.23 33.94
N PHE A 272 10.13 -13.20 33.05
CA PHE A 272 10.06 -13.86 31.74
C PHE A 272 10.40 -15.36 31.82
N ASP A 273 9.51 -16.20 31.27
CA ASP A 273 9.59 -17.65 31.21
C ASP A 273 10.24 -18.13 29.92
N TYR A 274 11.57 -18.26 29.98
CA TYR A 274 12.39 -18.73 28.87
C TYR A 274 12.17 -20.22 28.56
N ASP A 275 11.75 -21.03 29.54
CA ASP A 275 11.54 -22.47 29.36
C ASP A 275 10.22 -22.75 28.62
N ALA A 276 9.15 -22.00 28.94
CA ALA A 276 7.91 -22.02 28.17
C ALA A 276 8.10 -21.42 26.77
N LEU A 277 8.94 -20.39 26.61
CA LEU A 277 9.28 -19.82 25.30
C LEU A 277 10.03 -20.86 24.44
N ALA A 278 11.03 -21.55 25.01
CA ALA A 278 11.74 -22.65 24.38
C ALA A 278 10.76 -23.77 23.95
N ALA A 279 9.92 -24.23 24.88
CA ALA A 279 8.95 -25.30 24.62
C ALA A 279 7.95 -24.93 23.51
N THR A 280 7.41 -23.71 23.49
CA THR A 280 6.48 -23.31 22.41
C THR A 280 7.21 -23.11 21.09
N SER A 281 8.47 -22.66 21.09
CA SER A 281 9.26 -22.47 19.86
C SER A 281 9.43 -23.81 19.12
N ARG A 282 9.70 -24.90 19.85
CA ARG A 282 9.77 -26.25 19.26
C ARG A 282 8.44 -26.71 18.66
N VAL A 283 7.31 -26.42 19.33
CA VAL A 283 5.96 -26.76 18.83
C VAL A 283 5.58 -25.92 17.60
N ALA A 284 5.85 -24.61 17.63
CA ALA A 284 5.58 -23.67 16.56
C ALA A 284 6.40 -24.00 15.29
N MET A 285 7.67 -24.38 15.44
CA MET A 285 8.51 -24.84 14.33
C MET A 285 7.89 -26.06 13.64
N ARG A 286 7.44 -27.09 14.38
CA ARG A 286 6.74 -28.24 13.78
C ARG A 286 5.40 -27.87 13.15
N PHE A 287 4.64 -26.95 13.75
CA PHE A 287 3.40 -26.45 13.15
C PHE A 287 3.67 -25.84 11.76
N LEU A 288 4.71 -25.01 11.63
CA LEU A 288 5.08 -24.36 10.37
C LEU A 288 5.72 -25.34 9.35
N ASP A 289 6.44 -26.37 9.79
CA ASP A 289 6.87 -27.47 8.90
C ASP A 289 5.67 -28.25 8.37
N ASN A 290 4.67 -28.55 9.20
CA ASN A 290 3.45 -29.23 8.76
C ASN A 290 2.59 -28.36 7.81
N VAL A 291 2.64 -27.03 7.93
CA VAL A 291 2.02 -26.10 6.96
C VAL A 291 2.67 -26.19 5.56
N VAL A 292 3.91 -26.69 5.44
CA VAL A 292 4.51 -26.99 4.13
C VAL A 292 3.75 -28.10 3.41
N ASP A 293 3.43 -29.18 4.11
CA ASP A 293 2.78 -30.37 3.54
C ASP A 293 1.25 -30.23 3.48
N ALA A 294 0.65 -29.43 4.37
CA ALA A 294 -0.81 -29.22 4.42
C ALA A 294 -1.33 -28.17 3.41
N ASN A 295 -0.45 -27.38 2.80
CA ASN A 295 -0.84 -26.28 1.90
C ASN A 295 -1.21 -26.76 0.49
N LEU A 296 -2.26 -26.17 -0.08
CA LEU A 296 -2.53 -26.27 -1.51
C LEU A 296 -1.66 -25.29 -2.32
N TYR A 297 -0.78 -25.83 -3.14
CA TYR A 297 -0.05 -25.09 -4.18
C TYR A 297 -0.89 -25.06 -5.47
N PHE A 298 -0.99 -23.89 -6.09
CA PHE A 298 -1.77 -23.65 -7.32
C PHE A 298 -0.88 -23.22 -8.51
N ILE A 299 0.42 -23.12 -8.28
CA ILE A 299 1.51 -22.88 -9.23
C ILE A 299 2.55 -23.97 -8.92
N GLU A 300 3.01 -24.70 -9.94
CA GLU A 300 3.88 -25.88 -9.75
C GLU A 300 5.29 -25.46 -9.32
N GLU A 301 5.76 -24.34 -9.84
CA GLU A 301 7.07 -23.75 -9.55
C GLU A 301 7.18 -23.33 -8.08
N ASN A 302 6.13 -22.73 -7.50
CA ASN A 302 6.07 -22.46 -6.07
C ASN A 302 6.06 -23.76 -5.23
N ALA A 303 5.39 -24.81 -5.70
CA ALA A 303 5.40 -26.11 -5.02
C ALA A 303 6.81 -26.73 -5.03
N LYS A 304 7.47 -26.71 -6.19
CA LYS A 304 8.83 -27.24 -6.38
C LYS A 304 9.86 -26.51 -5.52
N ALA A 305 9.84 -25.18 -5.53
CA ALA A 305 10.72 -24.37 -4.69
C ALA A 305 10.48 -24.66 -3.20
N GLN A 306 9.20 -24.67 -2.77
CA GLN A 306 8.87 -24.78 -1.36
C GLN A 306 9.06 -26.19 -0.79
N LEU A 307 8.82 -27.24 -1.57
CA LEU A 307 9.12 -28.62 -1.16
C LEU A 307 10.62 -28.89 -1.15
N GLY A 308 11.40 -28.25 -2.04
CA GLY A 308 12.87 -28.38 -2.09
C GLY A 308 13.60 -27.71 -0.92
N THR A 309 13.07 -26.59 -0.41
CA THR A 309 13.73 -25.73 0.61
C THR A 309 13.02 -25.72 1.98
N ARG A 310 11.72 -26.09 2.02
CA ARG A 310 10.87 -26.15 3.23
C ARG A 310 10.93 -24.90 4.12
N ARG A 311 10.91 -23.72 3.48
CA ARG A 311 11.08 -22.41 4.10
C ARG A 311 9.92 -22.04 5.04
N THR A 312 10.22 -21.58 6.25
CA THR A 312 9.22 -21.09 7.20
C THR A 312 9.60 -19.70 7.72
N GLY A 313 8.64 -19.03 8.34
CA GLY A 313 8.85 -17.76 9.02
C GLY A 313 8.22 -17.76 10.40
N LEU A 314 8.95 -18.29 11.38
CA LEU A 314 8.64 -18.14 12.80
C LEU A 314 9.16 -16.78 13.29
N GLY A 315 8.26 -15.97 13.83
CA GLY A 315 8.56 -14.66 14.41
C GLY A 315 7.87 -14.42 15.74
N THR A 316 7.69 -13.15 16.08
CA THR A 316 7.06 -12.72 17.35
C THR A 316 5.97 -11.67 17.15
N MET A 317 5.20 -11.44 18.21
CA MET A 317 4.38 -10.25 18.45
C MET A 317 4.40 -9.94 19.96
N GLY A 318 3.88 -8.79 20.38
CA GLY A 318 3.80 -8.45 21.80
C GLY A 318 5.15 -8.15 22.46
N LEU A 319 6.18 -7.75 21.69
CA LEU A 319 7.50 -7.43 22.26
C LEU A 319 7.41 -6.25 23.24
N ALA A 320 6.71 -5.17 22.87
CA ALA A 320 6.54 -4.02 23.73
C ALA A 320 5.73 -4.37 24.99
N ASP A 321 4.70 -5.21 24.86
CA ASP A 321 3.89 -5.69 25.98
C ASP A 321 4.73 -6.48 27.00
N ALA A 322 5.59 -7.38 26.51
CA ALA A 322 6.48 -8.15 27.37
C ALA A 322 7.46 -7.23 28.12
N LEU A 323 8.03 -6.23 27.44
CA LEU A 323 8.91 -5.23 28.03
C LEU A 323 8.18 -4.37 29.08
N ILE A 324 6.96 -3.90 28.78
CA ILE A 324 6.10 -3.15 29.72
C ILE A 324 5.79 -3.98 30.98
N LYS A 325 5.45 -5.28 30.84
CA LYS A 325 5.23 -6.18 31.98
C LYS A 325 6.50 -6.42 32.81
N MET A 326 7.65 -6.49 32.15
CA MET A 326 8.98 -6.55 32.79
C MET A 326 9.46 -5.18 33.32
N GLN A 327 8.66 -4.11 33.20
CA GLN A 327 9.03 -2.72 33.56
C GLN A 327 10.30 -2.21 32.86
N LEU A 328 10.63 -2.75 31.70
CA LEU A 328 11.77 -2.36 30.87
C LEU A 328 11.32 -1.34 29.81
N PRO A 329 11.86 -0.10 29.79
CA PRO A 329 11.60 0.83 28.70
C PRO A 329 12.17 0.29 27.38
N TYR A 330 11.36 0.28 26.31
CA TYR A 330 11.79 -0.16 24.99
C TYR A 330 13.00 0.67 24.50
N GLY A 331 13.94 0.05 23.77
CA GLY A 331 15.04 0.75 23.10
C GLY A 331 16.30 1.00 23.95
N THR A 332 16.20 0.95 25.28
CA THR A 332 17.33 1.17 26.19
C THR A 332 18.37 0.05 26.13
N PRO A 333 19.64 0.28 26.51
CA PRO A 333 20.67 -0.77 26.58
C PRO A 333 20.27 -1.97 27.44
N GLU A 334 19.55 -1.74 28.54
CA GLU A 334 19.05 -2.78 29.45
C GLU A 334 17.97 -3.63 28.78
N CYS A 335 17.07 -2.99 28.01
CA CYS A 335 16.10 -3.68 27.16
C CYS A 335 16.80 -4.53 26.09
N LEU A 336 17.87 -4.04 25.44
CA LEU A 336 18.56 -4.79 24.38
C LEU A 336 19.13 -6.13 24.86
N ALA A 337 19.63 -6.23 26.09
CA ALA A 337 20.11 -7.50 26.65
C ALA A 337 18.98 -8.52 26.88
N THR A 338 17.79 -8.06 27.29
CA THR A 338 16.59 -8.91 27.43
C THR A 338 16.04 -9.33 26.06
N VAL A 339 15.99 -8.41 25.10
CA VAL A 339 15.66 -8.68 23.69
C VAL A 339 16.60 -9.77 23.15
N GLU A 340 17.92 -9.61 23.29
CA GLU A 340 18.92 -10.56 22.80
C GLU A 340 18.65 -11.97 23.33
N ARG A 341 18.43 -12.11 24.65
CA ARG A 341 18.14 -13.41 25.27
C ARG A 341 16.85 -14.05 24.75
N ILE A 342 15.80 -13.26 24.53
CA ILE A 342 14.51 -13.76 23.97
C ILE A 342 14.73 -14.35 22.56
N TYR A 343 15.38 -13.61 21.66
CA TYR A 343 15.58 -14.10 20.29
C TYR A 343 16.66 -15.18 20.17
N ALA A 344 17.64 -15.22 21.09
CA ALA A 344 18.52 -16.37 21.27
C ALA A 344 17.73 -17.64 21.59
N THR A 345 16.87 -17.61 22.61
CA THR A 345 16.00 -18.76 22.98
C THR A 345 15.11 -19.21 21.82
N ILE A 346 14.48 -18.28 21.08
CA ILE A 346 13.64 -18.65 19.92
C ILE A 346 14.49 -19.28 18.81
N ARG A 347 15.61 -18.66 18.44
CA ARG A 347 16.52 -19.15 17.39
C ARG A 347 17.00 -20.56 17.72
N ASP A 348 17.56 -20.73 18.91
CA ASP A 348 18.25 -21.95 19.28
C ASP A 348 17.27 -23.13 19.38
N HIS A 349 16.09 -22.92 19.95
CA HIS A 349 15.07 -23.98 20.02
C HIS A 349 14.30 -24.22 18.71
N ALA A 350 14.25 -23.25 17.78
CA ALA A 350 13.73 -23.48 16.43
C ALA A 350 14.69 -24.35 15.59
N TYR A 351 15.99 -24.06 15.62
CA TYR A 351 17.01 -24.85 14.93
C TYR A 351 17.11 -26.27 15.52
N ASP A 352 17.11 -26.39 16.85
CA ASP A 352 17.08 -27.67 17.57
C ASP A 352 15.83 -28.52 17.22
N ALA A 353 14.65 -27.90 17.12
CA ALA A 353 13.43 -28.58 16.68
C ALA A 353 13.46 -28.98 15.18
N SER A 354 14.06 -28.16 14.32
CA SER A 354 14.22 -28.50 12.90
C SER A 354 15.28 -29.60 12.68
N ALA A 355 16.27 -29.75 13.59
CA ALA A 355 17.18 -30.89 13.62
C ALA A 355 16.49 -32.18 14.12
N ASP A 356 15.64 -32.11 15.16
CA ASP A 356 14.76 -33.22 15.57
C ASP A 356 13.85 -33.67 14.41
N LEU A 357 13.24 -32.71 13.70
CA LEU A 357 12.40 -33.01 12.54
C LEU A 357 13.20 -33.57 11.36
N SER A 358 14.50 -33.26 11.24
CA SER A 358 15.38 -33.89 10.26
C SER A 358 15.64 -35.36 10.60
N ALA A 359 15.87 -35.68 11.88
CA ALA A 359 16.01 -37.05 12.35
C ALA A 359 14.72 -37.87 12.17
N GLU A 360 13.54 -37.25 12.33
CA GLU A 360 12.25 -37.94 12.21
C GLU A 360 11.72 -38.04 10.77
N LYS A 361 11.80 -36.95 9.99
CA LYS A 361 11.14 -36.80 8.68
C LYS A 361 12.12 -36.66 7.50
N GLY A 362 13.43 -36.66 7.76
CA GLY A 362 14.49 -36.35 6.80
C GLY A 362 14.74 -34.84 6.63
N PRO A 363 15.95 -34.42 6.21
CA PRO A 363 16.29 -33.01 5.97
C PRO A 363 15.50 -32.42 4.78
N PHE A 364 15.63 -31.11 4.55
CA PHE A 364 15.11 -30.51 3.30
C PHE A 364 15.83 -31.10 2.06
N PRO A 365 15.14 -31.34 0.92
CA PRO A 365 15.73 -32.04 -0.23
C PRO A 365 17.00 -31.44 -0.82
N MET A 366 17.20 -30.12 -0.71
CA MET A 366 18.39 -29.42 -1.21
C MET A 366 19.56 -29.35 -0.20
N PHE A 367 19.48 -30.06 0.94
CA PHE A 367 20.47 -29.99 2.02
C PHE A 367 21.83 -30.61 1.65
N ASP A 368 22.80 -29.75 1.38
CA ASP A 368 24.23 -30.10 1.35
C ASP A 368 24.83 -29.85 2.74
N ARG A 369 25.16 -30.94 3.47
CA ARG A 369 25.70 -30.87 4.83
C ARG A 369 26.96 -30.01 4.94
N GLU A 370 27.88 -30.13 3.99
CA GLU A 370 29.16 -29.44 4.06
C GLU A 370 29.00 -27.94 3.78
N LYS A 371 28.19 -27.56 2.79
CA LYS A 371 27.95 -26.16 2.42
C LYS A 371 27.00 -25.44 3.36
N TYR A 372 26.02 -26.14 3.95
CA TYR A 372 25.11 -25.55 4.93
C TYR A 372 25.87 -25.13 6.21
N LEU A 373 26.76 -25.99 6.72
CA LEU A 373 27.63 -25.68 7.87
C LEU A 373 28.66 -24.56 7.59
N GLN A 374 28.89 -24.23 6.31
CA GLN A 374 29.72 -23.08 5.89
C GLN A 374 28.94 -21.76 5.80
N GLY A 375 27.60 -21.78 5.90
CA GLY A 375 26.78 -20.56 5.84
C GLY A 375 27.04 -19.61 7.01
N ARG A 376 27.16 -18.30 6.75
CA ARG A 376 27.58 -17.30 7.76
C ARG A 376 26.66 -17.26 8.98
N PHE A 377 25.35 -17.38 8.79
CA PHE A 377 24.39 -17.46 9.90
C PHE A 377 24.59 -18.74 10.72
N ILE A 378 24.74 -19.89 10.05
CA ILE A 378 24.94 -21.21 10.68
C ILE A 378 26.22 -21.24 11.53
N GLN A 379 27.29 -20.60 11.07
CA GLN A 379 28.55 -20.48 11.81
C GLN A 379 28.42 -19.70 13.13
N ARG A 380 27.40 -18.85 13.29
CA ARG A 380 27.09 -18.08 14.52
C ARG A 380 26.14 -18.79 15.49
N LEU A 381 25.58 -19.95 15.14
CA LEU A 381 24.78 -20.76 16.07
C LEU A 381 25.65 -21.34 17.21
N PRO A 382 25.07 -21.74 18.36
CA PRO A 382 25.77 -22.52 19.38
C PRO A 382 26.44 -23.78 18.79
N LYS A 383 27.58 -24.19 19.33
CA LYS A 383 28.38 -25.30 18.75
C LYS A 383 27.70 -26.64 18.88
N GLU A 384 26.86 -26.77 19.89
CA GLU A 384 25.95 -27.88 20.17
C GLU A 384 24.94 -28.02 19.02
N ILE A 385 24.34 -26.90 18.58
CA ILE A 385 23.39 -26.87 17.46
C ILE A 385 24.10 -27.11 16.14
N GLN A 386 25.30 -26.54 15.92
CA GLN A 386 26.13 -26.87 14.75
C GLN A 386 26.43 -28.39 14.69
N ALA A 387 26.69 -29.02 15.83
CA ALA A 387 26.89 -30.47 15.92
C ALA A 387 25.60 -31.26 15.64
N ARG A 388 24.43 -30.87 16.19
CA ARG A 388 23.14 -31.52 15.89
C ARG A 388 22.77 -31.44 14.41
N VAL A 389 23.01 -30.30 13.76
CA VAL A 389 22.80 -30.13 12.31
C VAL A 389 23.81 -30.94 11.50
N ALA A 390 25.06 -31.06 11.95
CA ALA A 390 26.03 -31.96 11.32
C ALA A 390 25.61 -33.44 11.44
N GLU A 391 25.10 -33.87 12.59
CA GLU A 391 24.67 -35.25 12.81
C GLU A 391 23.38 -35.56 12.03
N HIS A 392 22.27 -34.91 12.37
CA HIS A 392 20.92 -35.25 11.90
C HIS A 392 20.50 -34.55 10.60
N GLY A 393 21.19 -33.48 10.20
CA GLY A 393 20.70 -32.53 9.20
C GLY A 393 19.71 -31.50 9.79
N ILE A 394 19.00 -30.80 8.91
CA ILE A 394 18.00 -29.77 9.25
C ILE A 394 16.78 -29.91 8.35
N ARG A 395 15.56 -29.84 8.91
CA ARG A 395 14.30 -30.06 8.18
C ARG A 395 13.92 -28.88 7.28
N ASN A 396 14.29 -27.68 7.68
CA ASN A 396 13.89 -26.42 7.06
C ASN A 396 15.15 -25.61 6.76
N ALA A 397 15.29 -25.06 5.56
CA ALA A 397 16.53 -24.35 5.22
C ALA A 397 16.63 -22.98 5.89
N VAL A 398 15.49 -22.28 6.00
CA VAL A 398 15.32 -20.94 6.58
C VAL A 398 14.08 -21.00 7.47
N LEU A 399 14.21 -20.53 8.72
CA LEU A 399 13.27 -20.82 9.81
C LEU A 399 12.56 -19.56 10.34
N LEU A 400 13.26 -18.42 10.40
CA LEU A 400 12.98 -17.28 11.29
C LEU A 400 12.76 -15.97 10.52
N THR A 401 11.86 -15.13 11.01
CA THR A 401 11.53 -13.84 10.39
C THR A 401 10.79 -12.95 11.36
N GLN A 402 10.76 -11.64 11.16
CA GLN A 402 9.87 -10.76 11.93
C GLN A 402 8.89 -10.04 11.01
N ALA A 403 7.68 -10.57 10.93
CA ALA A 403 6.59 -10.01 10.14
C ALA A 403 5.91 -8.83 10.87
N PRO A 404 5.17 -7.94 10.18
CA PRO A 404 4.45 -6.85 10.84
C PRO A 404 3.33 -7.32 11.77
N THR A 405 2.83 -8.55 11.62
CA THR A 405 1.71 -9.18 12.36
C THR A 405 0.39 -8.38 12.48
N GLY A 406 0.23 -7.21 11.84
CA GLY A 406 -0.81 -6.20 12.15
C GLY A 406 -2.29 -6.60 12.12
N THR A 407 -2.64 -7.85 11.78
CA THR A 407 -3.98 -8.43 12.00
C THR A 407 -3.99 -9.48 13.12
N THR A 408 -2.92 -10.25 13.28
CA THR A 408 -2.78 -11.28 14.33
C THR A 408 -2.38 -10.69 15.69
N SER A 409 -1.67 -9.56 15.73
CA SER A 409 -1.44 -8.78 16.96
C SER A 409 -2.75 -8.19 17.49
N LEU A 410 -3.54 -7.54 16.64
CA LEU A 410 -4.88 -7.03 16.97
C LEU A 410 -5.85 -8.14 17.44
N LEU A 411 -5.79 -9.33 16.81
CA LEU A 411 -6.56 -10.50 17.24
C LEU A 411 -6.15 -11.00 18.65
N SER A 412 -4.92 -10.72 19.07
CA SER A 412 -4.32 -11.18 20.32
C SER A 412 -4.24 -10.10 21.40
N GLY A 413 -4.66 -8.86 21.10
CA GLY A 413 -4.70 -7.74 22.04
C GLY A 413 -3.33 -7.15 22.43
N VAL A 414 -2.30 -7.28 21.58
CA VAL A 414 -0.91 -6.87 21.88
C VAL A 414 -0.27 -6.04 20.76
N SER A 415 0.91 -5.46 21.02
CA SER A 415 1.80 -4.80 20.06
C SER A 415 2.22 -5.70 18.87
N SER A 416 2.61 -5.07 17.78
CA SER A 416 2.77 -5.71 16.47
C SER A 416 4.21 -6.08 16.15
N GLY A 417 4.49 -7.34 15.82
CA GLY A 417 5.83 -7.80 15.44
C GLY A 417 6.87 -7.53 16.54
N ILE A 418 7.89 -6.76 16.17
CA ILE A 418 8.90 -6.22 17.11
C ILE A 418 8.73 -4.71 17.38
N GLU A 419 7.65 -4.09 16.89
CA GLU A 419 7.39 -2.67 17.06
C GLU A 419 7.12 -2.31 18.54
N PRO A 420 7.45 -1.07 18.96
CA PRO A 420 6.88 -0.50 20.17
C PRO A 420 5.35 -0.35 20.02
N VAL A 421 4.66 0.00 21.11
CA VAL A 421 3.26 0.45 21.00
C VAL A 421 3.24 1.78 20.22
N TYR A 422 2.47 1.89 19.15
CA TYR A 422 2.44 3.11 18.33
C TYR A 422 1.99 4.35 19.14
N ASP A 423 0.82 4.23 19.77
CA ASP A 423 0.24 5.19 20.72
C ASP A 423 -0.56 4.39 21.75
N PHE A 424 -0.56 4.84 23.02
CA PHE A 424 -1.33 4.21 24.09
C PHE A 424 -2.76 4.74 24.22
N ALA A 425 -3.13 5.84 23.54
CA ALA A 425 -4.48 6.43 23.61
C ALA A 425 -4.96 6.96 22.24
N MET A 426 -5.52 6.07 21.42
CA MET A 426 -6.00 6.43 20.07
C MET A 426 -7.44 6.97 20.08
N ARG A 427 -7.74 7.90 19.17
CA ARG A 427 -9.13 8.36 18.95
C ARG A 427 -9.83 7.53 17.88
N ARG A 428 -10.98 6.95 18.22
CA ARG A 428 -11.79 6.15 17.29
C ARG A 428 -13.18 6.73 17.14
N ARG A 429 -13.57 7.01 15.90
CA ARG A 429 -14.94 7.37 15.53
C ARG A 429 -15.69 6.13 15.04
N ASP A 430 -16.91 5.93 15.53
CA ASP A 430 -17.81 4.87 15.05
C ASP A 430 -19.25 5.38 14.92
N ARG A 431 -20.23 4.46 14.83
CA ARG A 431 -21.66 4.80 14.65
C ARG A 431 -22.33 5.40 15.89
N THR A 432 -21.67 5.34 17.05
CA THR A 432 -22.18 5.79 18.35
C THR A 432 -21.56 7.11 18.81
N GLY A 433 -20.37 7.47 18.30
CA GLY A 433 -19.69 8.71 18.65
C GLY A 433 -18.21 8.73 18.30
N GLU A 434 -17.46 9.53 19.05
CA GLU A 434 -16.00 9.57 19.06
C GLU A 434 -15.53 9.17 20.47
N HIS A 435 -14.71 8.12 20.55
CA HIS A 435 -14.27 7.50 21.80
C HIS A 435 -12.74 7.45 21.85
N ILE A 436 -12.16 7.53 23.05
CA ILE A 436 -10.74 7.24 23.26
C ILE A 436 -10.60 5.75 23.59
N ILE A 437 -9.71 5.06 22.89
CA ILE A 437 -9.35 3.67 23.16
C ILE A 437 -7.93 3.63 23.68
N TYR A 438 -7.78 3.18 24.93
CA TYR A 438 -6.49 2.93 25.54
C TYR A 438 -5.95 1.55 25.18
N HIS A 439 -4.62 1.42 25.09
CA HIS A 439 -3.95 0.13 25.00
C HIS A 439 -4.26 -0.74 26.25
N PRO A 440 -4.49 -2.07 26.13
CA PRO A 440 -4.97 -2.88 27.25
C PRO A 440 -4.11 -2.78 28.53
N LEU A 441 -2.78 -2.80 28.40
CA LEU A 441 -1.88 -2.65 29.54
C LEU A 441 -1.95 -1.25 30.20
N LEU A 442 -2.20 -0.19 29.42
CA LEU A 442 -2.40 1.14 30.00
C LEU A 442 -3.77 1.24 30.67
N GLN A 443 -4.83 0.66 30.08
CA GLN A 443 -6.15 0.62 30.71
C GLN A 443 -6.07 -0.05 32.09
N ALA A 444 -5.45 -1.24 32.17
CA ALA A 444 -5.24 -1.94 33.44
C ALA A 444 -4.43 -1.11 34.46
N TRP A 445 -3.38 -0.41 34.04
CA TRP A 445 -2.65 0.51 34.91
C TRP A 445 -3.51 1.68 35.40
N ARG A 446 -4.34 2.27 34.53
CA ARG A 446 -5.26 3.38 34.87
C ARG A 446 -6.37 2.93 35.82
N ASP A 447 -6.89 1.73 35.66
CA ASP A 447 -7.91 1.15 36.53
C ASP A 447 -7.35 0.87 37.94
N ALA A 448 -6.07 0.51 38.04
CA ALA A 448 -5.35 0.39 39.31
C ALA A 448 -4.91 1.75 39.91
N ASN A 449 -4.78 2.79 39.10
CA ASN A 449 -4.33 4.13 39.50
C ASN A 449 -5.35 5.22 39.10
N PRO A 450 -6.61 5.16 39.59
CA PRO A 450 -7.72 5.98 39.08
C PRO A 450 -7.61 7.48 39.37
N LEU A 451 -6.65 7.89 40.21
CA LEU A 451 -6.34 9.30 40.51
C LEU A 451 -5.18 9.86 39.67
N ALA A 452 -4.45 9.02 38.94
CA ALA A 452 -3.26 9.44 38.19
C ALA A 452 -3.61 10.05 36.82
N ALA A 453 -2.91 11.12 36.47
CA ALA A 453 -2.98 11.74 35.16
C ALA A 453 -2.39 10.82 34.07
N TYR A 454 -2.80 11.01 32.82
CA TYR A 454 -2.23 10.25 31.68
C TYR A 454 -0.72 10.48 31.55
N THR A 455 -0.27 11.70 31.87
CA THR A 455 1.14 12.11 31.89
C THR A 455 1.97 11.49 33.01
N GLU A 456 1.33 10.85 34.00
CA GLU A 456 1.99 10.17 35.13
C GLU A 456 2.19 8.67 34.85
N LYS A 457 2.01 8.21 33.59
CA LYS A 457 2.34 6.84 33.17
C LYS A 457 3.81 6.52 33.48
N PRO A 458 4.14 5.33 34.02
CA PRO A 458 5.53 4.95 34.29
C PRO A 458 6.41 4.97 33.04
N GLY A 459 7.70 5.28 33.20
CA GLY A 459 8.65 5.46 32.10
C GLY A 459 8.89 4.24 31.21
N TRP A 460 8.44 3.04 31.61
CA TRP A 460 8.49 1.84 30.76
C TRP A 460 7.32 1.74 29.76
N PHE A 461 6.28 2.58 29.87
CA PHE A 461 5.26 2.74 28.83
C PHE A 461 5.79 3.59 27.66
N VAL A 462 6.77 3.06 26.93
CA VAL A 462 7.44 3.70 25.78
C VAL A 462 6.63 3.46 24.50
N SER A 463 6.27 4.56 23.82
CA SER A 463 5.58 4.54 22.53
C SER A 463 6.55 4.69 21.35
N ALA A 464 6.05 4.59 20.11
CA ALA A 464 6.85 4.86 18.91
C ALA A 464 7.41 6.29 18.87
N ASN A 465 6.69 7.27 19.43
CA ASN A 465 7.07 8.68 19.44
C ASN A 465 7.98 9.05 20.63
N ASP A 466 8.11 8.18 21.64
CA ASP A 466 9.03 8.36 22.78
C ASP A 466 10.48 7.93 22.43
N LEU A 467 10.74 7.44 21.22
CA LEU A 467 12.01 6.82 20.80
C LEU A 467 12.77 7.64 19.76
N THR A 468 14.10 7.57 19.81
CA THR A 468 14.95 8.05 18.70
C THR A 468 14.94 7.05 17.52
N PRO A 469 15.09 7.53 16.28
CA PRO A 469 15.25 6.66 15.11
C PRO A 469 16.41 5.65 15.27
N GLU A 470 17.50 6.06 15.91
CA GLU A 470 18.64 5.21 16.20
C GLU A 470 18.32 4.08 17.20
N GLU A 471 17.42 4.30 18.17
CA GLU A 471 16.95 3.23 19.08
C GLU A 471 16.07 2.21 18.35
N HIS A 472 15.20 2.65 17.44
CA HIS A 472 14.49 1.72 16.54
C HIS A 472 15.45 0.85 15.74
N VAL A 473 16.53 1.43 15.17
CA VAL A 473 17.54 0.69 14.39
C VAL A 473 18.37 -0.25 15.28
N ARG A 474 18.73 0.16 16.51
CA ARG A 474 19.43 -0.73 17.47
C ARG A 474 18.60 -1.97 17.78
N VAL A 475 17.32 -1.82 18.11
CA VAL A 475 16.43 -2.99 18.36
C VAL A 475 16.31 -3.85 17.09
N GLN A 476 16.15 -3.25 15.91
CA GLN A 476 16.11 -3.98 14.65
C GLN A 476 17.38 -4.82 14.42
N ALA A 477 18.57 -4.23 14.62
CA ALA A 477 19.85 -4.90 14.46
C ALA A 477 20.05 -6.05 15.47
N THR A 478 19.73 -5.81 16.75
CA THR A 478 19.78 -6.85 17.80
C THR A 478 18.91 -8.04 17.43
N VAL A 479 17.69 -7.85 16.91
CA VAL A 479 16.84 -8.97 16.47
C VAL A 479 17.31 -9.58 15.14
N GLN A 480 17.89 -8.80 14.24
CA GLN A 480 18.38 -9.29 12.94
C GLN A 480 19.52 -10.29 13.10
N ALA A 481 20.41 -10.12 14.10
CA ALA A 481 21.50 -11.04 14.40
C ALA A 481 21.02 -12.48 14.70
N TYR A 482 19.77 -12.64 15.14
CA TYR A 482 19.12 -13.90 15.49
C TYR A 482 18.08 -14.36 14.45
N THR A 483 17.89 -13.61 13.36
CA THR A 483 16.87 -13.87 12.33
C THR A 483 17.53 -14.25 11.00
N ASP A 484 17.29 -15.47 10.50
CA ASP A 484 17.95 -16.01 9.29
C ASP A 484 17.35 -15.49 7.97
N SER A 485 16.04 -15.21 7.93
CA SER A 485 15.42 -14.35 6.92
C SER A 485 15.61 -12.87 7.31
N SER A 486 14.56 -12.05 7.32
CA SER A 486 14.64 -10.61 7.60
C SER A 486 13.48 -10.10 8.48
N ILE A 487 13.42 -8.78 8.64
CA ILE A 487 12.59 -8.04 9.59
C ILE A 487 11.82 -6.93 8.88
N SER A 488 10.51 -6.92 9.05
CA SER A 488 9.66 -5.76 8.83
C SER A 488 9.72 -4.88 10.08
N LYS A 489 10.40 -3.73 9.99
CA LYS A 489 10.44 -2.68 11.02
C LYS A 489 10.28 -1.32 10.34
N THR A 490 9.38 -0.49 10.85
CA THR A 490 9.34 0.95 10.51
C THR A 490 10.22 1.71 11.49
N VAL A 491 11.18 2.48 10.98
CA VAL A 491 11.89 3.49 11.76
C VAL A 491 11.08 4.78 11.67
N ASN A 492 10.29 5.07 12.71
CA ASN A 492 9.58 6.33 12.84
C ASN A 492 10.57 7.45 13.17
N ALA A 493 10.29 8.67 12.72
CA ALA A 493 11.09 9.85 13.03
C ALA A 493 10.21 11.10 13.20
N PRO A 494 10.60 12.04 14.09
CA PRO A 494 9.84 13.27 14.30
C PRO A 494 9.92 14.20 13.07
N ASN A 495 8.95 15.10 12.94
CA ASN A 495 8.78 15.94 11.75
C ASN A 495 10.01 16.80 11.40
N ASP A 496 10.80 17.20 12.41
CA ASP A 496 12.00 18.04 12.34
C ASP A 496 13.30 17.27 12.03
N HIS A 497 13.27 15.94 12.01
CA HIS A 497 14.41 15.09 11.60
C HIS A 497 14.87 15.45 10.18
N THR A 498 16.17 15.66 9.96
CA THR A 498 16.72 16.14 8.68
C THR A 498 17.09 15.02 7.70
N VAL A 499 17.46 15.38 6.47
CA VAL A 499 17.94 14.45 5.45
C VAL A 499 19.31 13.87 5.83
N ASP A 500 20.23 14.69 6.34
CA ASP A 500 21.56 14.28 6.82
C ASP A 500 21.46 13.24 7.96
N GLN A 501 20.44 13.37 8.81
CA GLN A 501 20.13 12.38 9.83
C GLN A 501 19.60 11.07 9.20
N VAL A 502 18.82 11.11 8.11
CA VAL A 502 18.41 9.90 7.37
C VAL A 502 19.62 9.21 6.74
N GLU A 503 20.55 9.95 6.14
CA GLU A 503 21.81 9.38 5.61
C GLU A 503 22.61 8.68 6.71
N THR A 504 22.73 9.32 7.88
CA THR A 504 23.44 8.79 9.06
C THR A 504 22.76 7.51 9.58
N LEU A 505 21.44 7.53 9.71
CA LEU A 505 20.59 6.44 10.17
C LEU A 505 20.64 5.21 9.24
N TYR A 506 20.58 5.45 7.93
CA TYR A 506 20.68 4.39 6.92
C TYR A 506 22.08 3.77 6.88
N MET A 507 23.13 4.58 7.03
CA MET A 507 24.51 4.08 7.14
C MET A 507 24.71 3.25 8.42
N MET A 508 24.19 3.72 9.55
CA MET A 508 24.19 3.00 10.82
C MET A 508 23.49 1.63 10.71
N ALA A 509 22.35 1.55 10.04
CA ALA A 509 21.63 0.29 9.86
C ALA A 509 22.41 -0.73 9.00
N TYR A 510 23.08 -0.28 7.93
CA TYR A 510 23.95 -1.12 7.10
C TYR A 510 25.17 -1.66 7.89
N ASP A 511 25.79 -0.80 8.71
CA ASP A 511 26.98 -1.15 9.50
C ASP A 511 26.65 -2.03 10.70
N LEU A 512 25.48 -1.86 11.32
CA LEU A 512 24.94 -2.79 12.33
C LEU A 512 24.39 -4.10 11.72
N GLY A 513 24.32 -4.21 10.40
CA GLY A 513 23.97 -5.44 9.70
C GLY A 513 22.47 -5.77 9.62
N CYS A 514 21.61 -4.75 9.68
CA CYS A 514 20.24 -4.89 9.17
C CYS A 514 20.28 -5.37 7.71
N LYS A 515 19.31 -6.21 7.30
CA LYS A 515 19.18 -6.62 5.89
C LYS A 515 18.36 -5.63 5.04
N GLY A 516 17.59 -4.75 5.68
CA GLY A 516 16.89 -3.64 5.01
C GLY A 516 16.35 -2.63 6.02
N VAL A 517 15.83 -1.50 5.54
CA VAL A 517 15.24 -0.43 6.37
C VAL A 517 14.02 0.17 5.68
N THR A 518 12.97 0.41 6.45
CA THR A 518 11.84 1.29 6.09
C THR A 518 11.84 2.47 7.05
N TYR A 519 11.70 3.69 6.54
CA TYR A 519 11.70 4.93 7.31
C TYR A 519 10.38 5.68 7.12
N PHE A 520 9.85 6.27 8.19
CA PHE A 520 8.63 7.08 8.13
C PHE A 520 8.76 8.31 9.03
N ARG A 521 8.84 9.50 8.42
CA ARG A 521 8.84 10.77 9.15
C ARG A 521 7.42 11.25 9.39
N ASP A 522 7.11 11.71 10.59
CA ASP A 522 5.83 12.35 10.88
C ASP A 522 5.57 13.51 9.90
N GLY A 523 4.35 13.57 9.36
CA GLY A 523 3.95 14.53 8.33
C GLY A 523 4.54 14.35 6.93
N CYS A 524 5.31 13.30 6.61
CA CYS A 524 5.76 13.05 5.22
C CYS A 524 4.62 12.52 4.30
N ARG A 525 3.57 11.94 4.89
CA ARG A 525 2.31 11.55 4.24
C ARG A 525 1.17 11.69 5.24
N GLU A 526 -0.08 11.71 4.75
CA GLU A 526 -1.26 11.58 5.62
C GLU A 526 -1.23 10.23 6.37
N GLY A 527 -1.15 10.29 7.69
CA GLY A 527 -1.15 9.11 8.55
C GLY A 527 -2.53 8.45 8.65
N VAL A 528 -2.56 7.11 8.72
CA VAL A 528 -3.79 6.32 8.89
C VAL A 528 -4.32 6.39 10.34
N LEU A 529 -3.49 6.83 11.28
CA LEU A 529 -3.78 6.98 12.71
C LEU A 529 -3.43 8.41 13.15
N SER A 530 -4.31 9.05 13.91
CA SER A 530 -4.09 10.37 14.51
C SER A 530 -3.84 10.28 16.01
N HIS A 531 -2.79 10.96 16.46
CA HIS A 531 -2.41 11.09 17.88
C HIS A 531 -3.49 11.83 18.69
N ILE A 532 -3.58 11.55 19.99
CA ILE A 532 -4.27 12.43 20.94
C ILE A 532 -3.23 13.16 21.79
N ASP A 533 -3.06 14.47 21.54
CA ASP A 533 -2.31 15.33 22.45
C ASP A 533 -2.98 15.34 23.84
N PRO A 534 -2.24 15.12 24.94
CA PRO A 534 -2.83 15.01 26.27
C PRO A 534 -3.61 16.28 26.68
N PRO A 535 -4.80 16.14 27.32
CA PRO A 535 -5.51 17.28 27.88
C PRO A 535 -4.65 17.99 28.93
N GLY A 536 -4.23 19.23 28.64
CA GLY A 536 -3.32 19.99 29.51
C GLY A 536 -1.83 19.87 29.16
N ALA A 537 -1.46 19.23 28.05
CA ALA A 537 -0.17 19.51 27.42
C ALA A 537 -0.11 21.03 27.09
N PRO A 538 1.04 21.71 27.28
CA PRO A 538 1.17 23.09 26.83
C PRO A 538 0.98 23.15 25.31
N GLU A 539 0.24 24.15 24.82
CA GLU A 539 0.20 24.43 23.39
C GLU A 539 1.65 24.57 22.90
N LYS A 540 2.04 23.78 21.88
CA LYS A 540 3.34 23.94 21.23
C LYS A 540 3.46 25.41 20.83
N PRO A 541 4.52 26.14 21.23
CA PRO A 541 4.64 27.55 20.89
C PRO A 541 4.51 27.71 19.39
N ALA A 542 3.51 28.48 18.95
CA ALA A 542 3.27 28.71 17.53
C ALA A 542 4.58 29.22 16.92
N THR A 543 5.14 28.47 15.97
CA THR A 543 6.50 28.66 15.48
C THR A 543 6.67 30.13 15.08
N PRO A 544 7.56 30.90 15.75
CA PRO A 544 7.69 32.32 15.45
C PRO A 544 8.11 32.46 13.99
N ALA A 545 7.35 33.26 13.24
CA ALA A 545 7.66 33.53 11.84
C ALA A 545 9.12 34.00 11.72
N PRO A 546 9.90 33.53 10.72
CA PRO A 546 11.31 33.85 10.63
C PRO A 546 11.56 35.35 10.66
N SER A 547 12.24 35.84 11.70
CA SER A 547 12.65 37.24 11.77
C SER A 547 13.75 37.51 10.74
N GLU A 548 13.66 38.64 10.04
CA GLU A 548 14.60 39.02 8.98
C GLU A 548 16.04 39.17 9.51
N VAL A 549 16.83 38.10 9.47
CA VAL A 549 18.29 38.19 9.53
C VAL A 549 18.79 38.51 8.13
N ARG A 550 18.98 39.81 7.84
CA ARG A 550 19.53 40.28 6.57
C ARG A 550 20.99 39.85 6.43
N ALA A 551 21.23 38.86 5.58
CA ALA A 551 22.53 38.59 4.99
C ALA A 551 22.47 38.97 3.51
N GLU A 552 23.30 39.93 3.09
CA GLU A 552 23.34 40.41 1.71
C GLU A 552 24.14 39.46 0.82
N THR A 553 23.56 38.94 -0.26
CA THR A 553 24.30 38.42 -1.42
C THR A 553 23.37 38.33 -2.63
N GLU A 554 23.83 38.76 -3.80
CA GLU A 554 22.97 38.98 -4.97
C GLU A 554 22.73 37.70 -5.79
N ALA A 555 21.46 37.39 -6.08
CA ALA A 555 21.07 36.39 -7.06
C ALA A 555 19.84 36.87 -7.85
N VAL A 556 19.89 36.76 -9.19
CA VAL A 556 18.99 37.42 -10.13
C VAL A 556 17.53 36.95 -9.98
N GLN A 557 16.62 37.89 -9.74
CA GLN A 557 15.19 37.64 -9.58
C GLN A 557 14.43 37.69 -10.92
N LEU A 558 14.09 36.52 -11.49
CA LEU A 558 13.02 36.44 -12.49
C LEU A 558 11.65 36.42 -11.78
N GLY A 559 10.83 37.45 -12.00
CA GLY A 559 9.56 37.60 -11.33
C GLY A 559 8.44 36.70 -11.87
N LEU A 560 8.12 35.62 -11.16
CA LEU A 560 6.83 34.93 -11.22
C LEU A 560 6.28 34.77 -9.80
N GLY A 561 5.31 35.61 -9.44
CA GLY A 561 4.70 35.59 -8.11
C GLY A 561 3.63 34.52 -8.00
N ILE A 562 3.83 33.54 -7.11
CA ILE A 562 2.83 32.56 -6.68
C ILE A 562 2.77 32.63 -5.14
N PRO A 563 1.64 33.03 -4.52
CA PRO A 563 1.53 33.09 -3.06
C PRO A 563 1.50 31.72 -2.37
N ASP A 564 1.96 31.67 -1.13
CA ASP A 564 2.01 30.47 -0.30
C ASP A 564 0.64 29.85 0.03
N HIS A 565 0.67 28.52 0.15
CA HIS A 565 -0.16 27.66 1.02
C HIS A 565 -1.51 28.21 1.53
N ALA A 566 -2.50 28.32 0.62
CA ALA A 566 -3.90 28.47 1.02
C ALA A 566 -4.47 27.15 1.57
N SER A 567 -5.13 27.19 2.73
CA SER A 567 -5.78 26.02 3.34
C SER A 567 -7.02 25.55 2.56
N SER A 568 -7.37 24.27 2.70
CA SER A 568 -8.37 23.55 1.89
C SER A 568 -9.84 23.87 2.22
N HIS A 569 -10.15 25.15 2.42
CA HIS A 569 -11.51 25.63 2.68
C HIS A 569 -12.14 26.21 1.41
N LEU A 570 -13.11 25.48 0.84
CA LEU A 570 -13.98 25.99 -0.21
C LEU A 570 -14.65 27.29 0.24
N HIS A 571 -14.75 28.29 -0.64
CA HIS A 571 -15.41 29.56 -0.34
C HIS A 571 -16.83 29.29 0.22
N PRO A 572 -17.15 29.77 1.43
CA PRO A 572 -18.39 29.41 2.11
C PRO A 572 -19.61 30.00 1.39
N ARG A 573 -20.73 29.26 1.40
CA ARG A 573 -21.99 29.76 0.82
C ARG A 573 -22.52 30.94 1.64
N PRO A 574 -22.88 32.08 1.03
CA PRO A 574 -23.61 33.14 1.72
C PRO A 574 -25.04 32.67 2.03
N ARG A 575 -25.69 33.30 3.02
CA ARG A 575 -27.07 32.98 3.43
C ARG A 575 -28.11 33.28 2.33
N ALA A 576 -27.80 34.19 1.43
CA ALA A 576 -28.52 34.48 0.20
C ALA A 576 -27.50 34.89 -0.88
N ALA A 577 -27.83 34.65 -2.14
CA ALA A 577 -27.02 35.07 -3.29
C ALA A 577 -27.95 35.58 -4.40
N GLU A 578 -27.50 36.58 -5.14
CA GLU A 578 -28.18 37.02 -6.35
C GLU A 578 -27.79 36.11 -7.53
N GLY A 579 -28.69 35.91 -8.49
CA GLY A 579 -28.43 35.07 -9.64
C GLY A 579 -29.43 35.24 -10.76
N VAL A 580 -29.03 34.83 -11.96
CA VAL A 580 -29.82 34.92 -13.19
C VAL A 580 -30.11 33.51 -13.69
N THR A 581 -31.37 33.23 -14.06
CA THR A 581 -31.78 31.94 -14.63
C THR A 581 -32.05 32.08 -16.13
N TYR A 582 -31.23 31.41 -16.92
CA TYR A 582 -31.36 31.31 -18.37
C TYR A 582 -32.23 30.10 -18.73
N ARG A 583 -33.00 30.21 -19.83
CA ARG A 583 -33.86 29.16 -20.36
C ARG A 583 -33.47 28.87 -21.81
N MET A 584 -32.88 27.70 -22.06
CA MET A 584 -32.40 27.31 -23.39
C MET A 584 -33.05 26.00 -23.87
N PRO A 585 -33.63 25.93 -25.08
CA PRO A 585 -34.05 24.67 -25.68
C PRO A 585 -32.83 23.81 -26.03
N THR A 586 -32.86 22.52 -25.67
CA THR A 586 -31.80 21.55 -26.00
C THR A 586 -32.39 20.30 -26.66
N PRO A 587 -31.58 19.47 -27.34
CA PRO A 587 -32.02 18.18 -27.90
C PRO A 587 -32.60 17.19 -26.87
N LEU A 588 -32.44 17.43 -25.56
CA LEU A 588 -32.95 16.60 -24.46
C LEU A 588 -34.08 17.28 -23.66
N GLY A 589 -34.63 18.39 -24.17
CA GLY A 589 -35.68 19.18 -23.53
C GLY A 589 -35.26 20.62 -23.21
N THR A 590 -36.13 21.38 -22.55
CA THR A 590 -35.76 22.74 -22.08
C THR A 590 -34.81 22.64 -20.89
N MET A 591 -33.66 23.29 -21.00
CA MET A 591 -32.72 23.51 -19.91
C MET A 591 -33.03 24.82 -19.19
N PHE A 592 -32.98 24.77 -17.87
CA PHE A 592 -32.89 25.94 -17.00
C PHE A 592 -31.53 25.95 -16.33
N THR A 593 -30.85 27.10 -16.30
CA THR A 593 -29.51 27.24 -15.71
C THR A 593 -29.45 28.53 -14.91
N THR A 594 -29.32 28.40 -13.59
CA THR A 594 -29.22 29.52 -12.64
C THR A 594 -27.76 29.72 -12.26
N ILE A 595 -27.21 30.89 -12.59
CA ILE A 595 -25.84 31.26 -12.24
C ILE A 595 -25.91 32.33 -11.16
N THR A 596 -25.31 32.06 -10.01
CA THR A 596 -25.25 32.95 -8.85
C THR A 596 -23.94 33.75 -8.82
N ARG A 597 -23.99 34.95 -8.23
CA ARG A 597 -22.83 35.81 -7.98
C ARG A 597 -22.49 35.85 -6.50
N ASN A 598 -21.20 35.96 -6.17
CA ASN A 598 -20.72 36.23 -4.82
C ASN A 598 -20.86 37.74 -4.49
N PRO A 599 -20.63 38.17 -3.23
CA PRO A 599 -20.70 39.59 -2.85
C PRO A 599 -19.70 40.53 -3.58
N GLY A 600 -18.71 39.98 -4.29
CA GLY A 600 -17.80 40.71 -5.18
C GLY A 600 -18.24 40.73 -6.65
N GLY A 601 -19.48 40.31 -6.96
CA GLY A 601 -20.05 40.32 -8.31
C GLY A 601 -19.56 39.21 -9.26
N GLN A 602 -18.61 38.38 -8.82
CA GLN A 602 -18.04 37.26 -9.59
C GLN A 602 -18.95 36.02 -9.57
N PRO A 603 -18.97 35.17 -10.61
CA PRO A 603 -19.72 33.90 -10.59
C PRO A 603 -19.31 33.00 -9.41
N PHE A 604 -20.28 32.25 -8.86
CA PHE A 604 -20.10 31.52 -7.60
C PHE A 604 -20.61 30.07 -7.62
N GLU A 605 -21.89 29.84 -7.95
CA GLU A 605 -22.46 28.50 -8.14
C GLU A 605 -23.41 28.49 -9.35
N VAL A 606 -23.43 27.35 -10.06
CA VAL A 606 -24.22 27.08 -11.27
C VAL A 606 -25.14 25.89 -11.00
N PHE A 607 -26.45 26.13 -11.02
CA PHE A 607 -27.48 25.12 -10.85
C PHE A 607 -28.18 24.86 -12.17
N MET A 608 -28.44 23.59 -12.49
CA MET A 608 -28.89 23.17 -13.82
C MET A 608 -30.00 22.15 -13.72
N GLN A 609 -31.02 22.26 -14.58
CA GLN A 609 -32.16 21.34 -14.63
C GLN A 609 -32.64 21.12 -16.07
N VAL A 610 -32.78 19.85 -16.45
CA VAL A 610 -33.31 19.38 -17.75
C VAL A 610 -34.24 18.19 -17.49
N GLY A 611 -35.35 18.11 -18.23
CA GLY A 611 -36.25 16.95 -18.20
C GLY A 611 -37.06 16.80 -16.91
N LYS A 612 -37.57 15.57 -16.68
CA LYS A 612 -38.28 15.20 -15.45
C LYS A 612 -37.27 14.76 -14.39
N ALA A 613 -37.53 15.10 -13.12
CA ALA A 613 -36.72 14.66 -11.99
C ALA A 613 -36.69 13.13 -11.92
N GLY A 614 -35.52 12.56 -11.58
CA GLY A 614 -35.29 11.11 -11.53
C GLY A 614 -34.91 10.46 -12.87
N SER A 615 -34.71 11.23 -13.94
CA SER A 615 -34.14 10.73 -15.21
C SER A 615 -32.59 10.83 -15.23
N ASP A 616 -31.93 9.96 -16.00
CA ASP A 616 -30.47 9.98 -16.15
C ASP A 616 -29.96 11.29 -16.78
N THR A 617 -30.74 11.89 -17.68
CA THR A 617 -30.47 13.24 -18.18
C THR A 617 -30.42 14.26 -17.03
N ALA A 618 -31.37 14.19 -16.09
CA ALA A 618 -31.40 15.11 -14.95
C ALA A 618 -30.23 14.86 -13.98
N SER A 619 -29.84 13.61 -13.72
CA SER A 619 -28.71 13.30 -12.82
C SER A 619 -27.37 13.74 -13.40
N VAL A 620 -27.13 13.54 -14.71
CA VAL A 620 -25.93 14.04 -15.41
C VAL A 620 -25.92 15.58 -15.48
N THR A 621 -27.08 16.20 -15.70
CA THR A 621 -27.23 17.68 -15.66
C THR A 621 -26.86 18.25 -14.28
N GLU A 622 -27.36 17.62 -13.20
CA GLU A 622 -27.06 18.05 -11.83
C GLU A 622 -25.58 17.84 -11.48
N ALA A 623 -24.99 16.72 -11.90
CA ALA A 623 -23.56 16.45 -11.71
C ALA A 623 -22.68 17.51 -12.39
N LEU A 624 -23.01 17.93 -13.62
CA LEU A 624 -22.29 18.97 -14.35
C LEU A 624 -22.36 20.33 -13.62
N GLY A 625 -23.55 20.77 -13.20
CA GLY A 625 -23.71 22.00 -12.41
C GLY A 625 -22.94 21.97 -11.08
N ARG A 626 -22.95 20.82 -10.38
CA ARG A 626 -22.17 20.61 -9.14
C ARG A 626 -20.66 20.72 -9.35
N LEU A 627 -20.13 20.16 -10.45
CA LEU A 627 -18.70 20.24 -10.77
C LEU A 627 -18.27 21.67 -11.13
N ILE A 628 -19.07 22.39 -11.94
CA ILE A 628 -18.80 23.79 -12.28
C ILE A 628 -18.85 24.67 -11.03
N SER A 629 -19.83 24.44 -10.15
CA SER A 629 -19.93 25.11 -8.84
C SER A 629 -18.72 24.84 -7.93
N LEU A 630 -18.12 23.64 -8.01
CA LEU A 630 -16.89 23.31 -7.28
C LEU A 630 -15.68 24.05 -7.84
N ILE A 631 -15.53 24.10 -9.17
CA ILE A 631 -14.44 24.82 -9.86
C ILE A 631 -14.44 26.32 -9.48
N LEU A 632 -15.62 26.94 -9.37
CA LEU A 632 -15.77 28.34 -8.95
C LEU A 632 -15.44 28.58 -7.46
N ARG A 633 -15.69 27.59 -6.60
CA ARG A 633 -15.57 27.72 -5.13
C ARG A 633 -14.26 27.21 -4.53
N LEU A 634 -13.41 26.56 -5.33
CA LEU A 634 -12.02 26.26 -4.97
C LEU A 634 -11.19 27.55 -4.88
N PRO A 635 -10.23 27.65 -3.94
CA PRO A 635 -9.16 28.64 -4.02
C PRO A 635 -8.35 28.45 -5.31
N SER A 636 -8.04 29.54 -6.00
CA SER A 636 -7.24 29.53 -7.23
C SER A 636 -6.62 30.91 -7.47
N ALA A 637 -5.47 30.94 -8.14
CA ALA A 637 -4.87 32.18 -8.64
C ALA A 637 -5.68 32.82 -9.78
N LEU A 638 -6.55 32.07 -10.45
CA LEU A 638 -7.45 32.58 -11.48
C LEU A 638 -8.77 33.11 -10.87
N PRO A 639 -9.26 34.29 -11.29
CA PRO A 639 -10.61 34.76 -11.00
C PRO A 639 -11.71 33.72 -11.32
N PRO A 640 -12.86 33.76 -10.63
CA PRO A 640 -13.98 32.87 -10.94
C PRO A 640 -14.53 33.05 -12.37
N ALA A 641 -14.53 34.28 -12.91
CA ALA A 641 -14.93 34.54 -14.29
C ALA A 641 -14.02 33.81 -15.30
N ASP A 642 -12.71 33.95 -15.16
CA ASP A 642 -11.71 33.34 -16.06
C ASP A 642 -11.78 31.80 -16.00
N ARG A 643 -11.95 31.23 -14.79
CA ARG A 643 -12.24 29.79 -14.61
C ARG A 643 -13.55 29.34 -15.24
N LEU A 644 -14.54 30.23 -15.37
CA LEU A 644 -15.79 29.92 -16.05
C LEU A 644 -15.64 30.00 -17.58
N GLN A 645 -14.75 30.84 -18.09
CA GLN A 645 -14.39 30.86 -19.52
C GLN A 645 -13.64 29.58 -19.93
N GLU A 646 -12.70 29.09 -19.12
CA GLU A 646 -12.08 27.77 -19.33
C GLU A 646 -13.15 26.65 -19.42
N VAL A 647 -14.20 26.70 -18.59
CA VAL A 647 -15.34 25.78 -18.67
C VAL A 647 -16.17 25.96 -19.95
N VAL A 648 -16.37 27.21 -20.42
CA VAL A 648 -17.00 27.47 -21.73
C VAL A 648 -16.19 26.83 -22.85
N ASP A 649 -14.87 26.98 -22.83
CA ASP A 649 -13.98 26.56 -23.92
C ASP A 649 -13.86 25.02 -23.98
N GLN A 650 -13.87 24.33 -22.83
CA GLN A 650 -13.91 22.85 -22.78
C GLN A 650 -15.27 22.25 -23.19
N LEU A 651 -16.39 22.96 -22.98
CA LEU A 651 -17.74 22.45 -23.25
C LEU A 651 -18.29 22.86 -24.64
N SER A 652 -17.73 23.92 -25.24
CA SER A 652 -18.15 24.45 -26.55
C SER A 652 -17.96 23.45 -27.68
N GLY A 653 -18.95 23.33 -28.56
CA GLY A 653 -18.85 22.55 -29.78
C GLY A 653 -19.04 21.03 -29.63
N ILE A 654 -19.15 20.51 -28.40
CA ILE A 654 -19.37 19.08 -28.11
C ILE A 654 -20.65 18.60 -28.82
N GLY A 655 -20.51 17.58 -29.66
CA GLY A 655 -21.61 17.01 -30.45
C GLY A 655 -22.41 15.93 -29.70
N GLY A 656 -23.73 15.92 -29.91
CA GLY A 656 -24.64 14.85 -29.50
C GLY A 656 -25.36 14.21 -30.69
N GLY A 657 -26.08 13.10 -30.44
CA GLY A 657 -26.79 12.33 -31.48
C GLY A 657 -28.03 13.02 -32.08
N ARG A 658 -28.49 14.14 -31.50
CA ARG A 658 -29.51 15.05 -32.05
C ARG A 658 -29.01 16.49 -31.83
N GLN A 659 -29.26 17.39 -32.78
CA GLN A 659 -28.91 18.82 -32.69
C GLN A 659 -30.18 19.67 -32.83
N LEU A 660 -30.18 20.90 -32.33
CA LEU A 660 -31.35 21.79 -32.33
C LEU A 660 -30.94 23.21 -32.75
N GLY A 661 -31.69 23.79 -33.69
CA GLY A 661 -31.37 25.10 -34.30
C GLY A 661 -30.42 25.02 -35.50
N ILE A 662 -30.22 26.17 -36.16
CA ILE A 662 -29.44 26.33 -37.40
C ILE A 662 -28.54 27.57 -37.24
N GLY A 663 -27.39 27.61 -37.92
CA GLY A 663 -26.44 28.73 -37.87
C GLY A 663 -25.57 28.74 -36.61
N ARG A 664 -25.18 29.94 -36.16
CA ARG A 664 -24.30 30.15 -34.98
C ARG A 664 -25.00 29.82 -33.65
N ASN A 665 -26.29 30.13 -33.50
CA ASN A 665 -27.11 29.83 -32.31
C ASN A 665 -27.62 28.36 -32.28
N ARG A 666 -26.85 27.40 -32.82
CA ARG A 666 -27.22 25.98 -32.87
C ARG A 666 -26.70 25.24 -31.66
N VAL A 667 -27.57 24.54 -30.96
CA VAL A 667 -27.24 23.68 -29.81
C VAL A 667 -26.95 22.27 -30.32
N ARG A 668 -25.69 21.83 -30.20
CA ARG A 668 -25.19 20.53 -30.67
C ARG A 668 -25.40 19.39 -29.68
N SER A 669 -25.47 19.70 -28.38
CA SER A 669 -25.61 18.75 -27.27
C SER A 669 -26.06 19.50 -26.00
N LEU A 670 -26.27 18.78 -24.90
CA LEU A 670 -26.46 19.39 -23.59
C LEU A 670 -25.21 20.16 -23.11
N PRO A 671 -23.98 19.58 -23.07
CA PRO A 671 -22.74 20.32 -22.79
C PRO A 671 -22.57 21.62 -23.59
N ASP A 672 -22.86 21.57 -24.90
CA ASP A 672 -22.75 22.73 -25.79
C ASP A 672 -23.79 23.82 -25.46
N ALA A 673 -25.00 23.45 -25.03
CA ALA A 673 -25.97 24.39 -24.45
C ALA A 673 -25.46 25.04 -23.15
N VAL A 674 -24.75 24.28 -22.30
CA VAL A 674 -24.14 24.84 -21.08
C VAL A 674 -23.11 25.91 -21.45
N ALA A 675 -22.21 25.60 -22.40
CA ALA A 675 -21.21 26.54 -22.88
C ALA A 675 -21.83 27.85 -23.40
N GLN A 676 -22.88 27.75 -24.22
CA GLN A 676 -23.58 28.92 -24.77
C GLN A 676 -24.22 29.80 -23.67
N VAL A 677 -24.83 29.20 -22.64
CA VAL A 677 -25.40 29.95 -21.49
C VAL A 677 -24.32 30.58 -20.61
N LEU A 678 -23.23 29.87 -20.34
CA LEU A 678 -22.12 30.39 -19.54
C LEU A 678 -21.41 31.55 -20.23
N ALA A 679 -21.21 31.48 -21.56
CA ALA A 679 -20.68 32.55 -22.37
C ALA A 679 -21.61 33.79 -22.36
N GLU A 680 -22.93 33.58 -22.54
CA GLU A 680 -23.92 34.67 -22.44
C GLU A 680 -23.91 35.38 -21.08
N PHE A 681 -23.66 34.67 -19.98
CA PHE A 681 -23.51 35.25 -18.64
C PHE A 681 -22.19 36.02 -18.44
N LEU A 682 -21.11 35.58 -19.08
CA LEU A 682 -19.81 36.27 -19.10
C LEU A 682 -19.78 37.47 -20.04
N GLY A 683 -20.72 37.54 -21.00
CA GLY A 683 -20.71 38.53 -22.07
C GLY A 683 -19.75 38.19 -23.21
N THR A 684 -19.36 36.92 -23.35
CA THR A 684 -18.46 36.39 -24.38
C THR A 684 -19.23 35.59 -25.43
N ASP A 685 -18.71 35.52 -26.66
CA ASP A 685 -19.27 34.64 -27.70
C ASP A 685 -18.70 33.22 -27.52
N ALA A 686 -19.56 32.21 -27.39
CA ALA A 686 -19.15 30.81 -27.48
C ALA A 686 -18.61 30.54 -28.90
N ALA A 687 -17.31 30.25 -29.02
CA ALA A 687 -16.55 30.45 -30.24
C ALA A 687 -16.99 29.54 -31.42
N HIS A 688 -17.86 30.07 -32.29
CA HIS A 688 -18.25 29.49 -33.58
C HIS A 688 -18.10 30.55 -34.69
N GLY A 689 -17.50 30.18 -35.84
CA GLY A 689 -17.08 31.12 -36.90
C GLY A 689 -18.18 32.02 -37.51
N ASP A 690 -17.74 33.07 -38.22
CA ASP A 690 -18.46 34.34 -38.49
C ASP A 690 -19.89 34.28 -39.05
N GLU A 691 -20.73 35.19 -38.53
CA GLU A 691 -21.91 35.89 -39.13
C GLU A 691 -22.72 36.62 -38.01
N PRO A 692 -23.30 37.82 -38.23
CA PRO A 692 -23.94 38.61 -37.17
C PRO A 692 -25.31 38.08 -36.70
N ARG A 693 -25.72 38.44 -35.47
CA ARG A 693 -27.03 38.09 -34.88
C ARG A 693 -28.16 38.96 -35.42
N GLU A 694 -29.18 38.33 -36.03
CA GLU A 694 -30.54 38.88 -36.11
C GLU A 694 -31.42 38.35 -34.96
N ALA A 695 -32.50 39.07 -34.63
CA ALA A 695 -33.42 38.73 -33.54
C ALA A 695 -34.87 38.66 -34.03
N VAL A 696 -35.56 37.53 -33.79
CA VAL A 696 -36.94 37.27 -34.25
C VAL A 696 -37.78 36.63 -33.14
N GLN A 697 -39.09 36.87 -33.18
CA GLN A 697 -40.08 36.52 -32.15
C GLN A 697 -40.71 35.12 -32.37
N ALA A 698 -41.68 34.74 -31.54
CA ALA A 698 -42.24 33.39 -31.43
C ALA A 698 -43.56 33.15 -32.21
N VAL A 699 -43.95 31.86 -32.34
CA VAL A 699 -45.31 31.23 -32.38
C VAL A 699 -45.25 29.91 -33.21
N ALA A 700 -46.29 29.06 -33.17
CA ALA A 700 -46.32 27.64 -33.60
C ALA A 700 -47.69 27.29 -34.28
N PRO A 701 -48.16 26.02 -34.47
CA PRO A 701 -47.56 24.73 -34.89
C PRO A 701 -48.38 23.96 -36.00
N VAL A 702 -47.99 22.69 -36.31
CA VAL A 702 -48.74 21.55 -36.97
C VAL A 702 -49.26 21.69 -38.43
N PRO A 703 -49.65 20.60 -39.17
CA PRO A 703 -49.50 19.13 -38.99
C PRO A 703 -48.89 18.36 -40.22
N ALA A 704 -48.91 17.02 -40.23
CA ALA A 704 -48.28 16.11 -41.24
C ALA A 704 -49.25 15.14 -41.98
N ILE A 705 -48.75 14.42 -43.01
CA ILE A 705 -49.47 13.37 -43.80
C ILE A 705 -48.48 12.23 -44.20
N VAL A 706 -48.95 10.96 -44.28
CA VAL A 706 -48.23 9.67 -44.53
C VAL A 706 -49.14 8.70 -45.35
N PRO A 707 -48.73 7.51 -45.90
CA PRO A 707 -47.56 6.63 -45.67
C PRO A 707 -46.69 6.43 -46.97
N ALA A 708 -46.07 5.30 -47.41
CA ALA A 708 -46.07 3.84 -47.14
C ALA A 708 -44.86 3.16 -47.89
N ALA A 709 -44.44 1.88 -47.77
CA ALA A 709 -44.55 0.78 -46.77
C ALA A 709 -43.73 -0.47 -47.24
N THR A 710 -43.79 -1.60 -46.50
CA THR A 710 -43.27 -2.99 -46.76
C THR A 710 -41.83 -3.33 -46.33
N ALA A 711 -41.62 -4.59 -45.88
CA ALA A 711 -40.46 -5.13 -45.16
C ALA A 711 -40.17 -6.60 -45.57
N PRO A 712 -39.12 -7.32 -45.06
CA PRO A 712 -39.20 -7.91 -43.70
C PRO A 712 -37.87 -8.17 -42.91
N SER A 713 -38.02 -8.33 -41.59
CA SER A 713 -37.25 -9.20 -40.65
C SER A 713 -35.71 -9.10 -40.53
N ARG A 714 -35.26 -8.61 -39.35
CA ARG A 714 -34.01 -9.00 -38.67
C ARG A 714 -34.15 -8.75 -37.15
N THR A 715 -33.37 -9.44 -36.32
CA THR A 715 -33.28 -9.15 -34.88
C THR A 715 -32.67 -7.76 -34.65
N MET A 716 -33.50 -6.82 -34.18
CA MET A 716 -33.08 -5.43 -33.98
C MET A 716 -32.52 -5.18 -32.58
N LYS A 717 -31.64 -4.18 -32.47
CA LYS A 717 -31.40 -3.48 -31.19
C LYS A 717 -32.57 -2.52 -30.97
N ALA A 718 -33.11 -2.49 -29.75
CA ALA A 718 -34.08 -1.48 -29.35
C ALA A 718 -33.39 -0.34 -28.60
N ASP A 719 -33.83 0.88 -28.88
CA ASP A 719 -33.44 2.12 -28.20
C ASP A 719 -34.46 2.49 -27.10
N LEU A 720 -34.14 3.53 -26.32
CA LEU A 720 -35.03 4.09 -25.30
C LEU A 720 -36.13 4.94 -25.93
N CYS A 721 -37.39 4.66 -25.57
CA CYS A 721 -38.54 5.41 -26.06
C CYS A 721 -38.61 6.83 -25.47
N PRO A 722 -38.79 7.90 -26.27
CA PRO A 722 -38.85 9.28 -25.76
C PRO A 722 -40.11 9.58 -24.93
N GLU A 723 -41.20 8.81 -25.10
CA GLU A 723 -42.43 8.98 -24.33
C GLU A 723 -42.43 8.22 -22.98
N CYS A 724 -42.14 6.92 -22.96
CA CYS A 724 -42.18 6.09 -21.74
C CYS A 724 -40.82 5.76 -21.10
N GLY A 725 -39.70 5.89 -21.82
CA GLY A 725 -38.36 5.55 -21.34
C GLY A 725 -37.93 4.08 -21.50
N ASP A 726 -38.81 3.16 -21.90
CA ASP A 726 -38.44 1.74 -22.07
C ASP A 726 -37.49 1.51 -23.25
N ALA A 727 -36.57 0.55 -23.10
CA ALA A 727 -35.69 0.03 -24.14
C ALA A 727 -36.45 -0.87 -25.15
N ALA A 728 -37.53 -0.34 -25.71
CA ALA A 728 -38.47 -1.02 -26.59
C ALA A 728 -38.80 -0.19 -27.86
N LEU A 729 -38.05 0.88 -28.13
CA LEU A 729 -38.16 1.69 -29.34
C LEU A 729 -37.39 1.02 -30.49
N VAL A 730 -38.07 0.69 -31.58
CA VAL A 730 -37.50 0.00 -32.75
C VAL A 730 -37.76 0.85 -33.99
N TYR A 731 -36.76 1.02 -34.85
CA TYR A 731 -36.92 1.70 -36.13
C TYR A 731 -37.28 0.70 -37.22
N GLU A 732 -38.54 0.69 -37.64
CA GLU A 732 -39.08 -0.26 -38.60
C GLU A 732 -40.16 0.37 -39.50
N GLU A 733 -40.22 -0.09 -40.76
CA GLU A 733 -41.16 0.39 -41.78
C GLU A 733 -41.10 1.91 -42.06
N GLY A 734 -40.00 2.56 -41.66
CA GLY A 734 -39.77 4.00 -41.81
C GLY A 734 -40.00 4.83 -40.53
N CYS A 735 -40.52 4.23 -39.46
CA CYS A 735 -40.92 4.93 -38.23
C CYS A 735 -40.20 4.39 -36.99
N GLN A 736 -39.98 5.24 -35.98
CA GLN A 736 -39.62 4.79 -34.62
C GLN A 736 -40.91 4.38 -33.88
N LYS A 737 -41.07 3.09 -33.56
CA LYS A 737 -42.23 2.54 -32.83
C LYS A 737 -41.81 1.98 -31.46
N CYS A 738 -42.54 2.27 -30.39
CA CYS A 738 -42.31 1.68 -29.07
C CYS A 738 -43.27 0.52 -28.80
N TYR A 739 -42.71 -0.68 -28.65
CA TYR A 739 -43.50 -1.89 -28.34
C TYR A 739 -44.03 -1.96 -26.90
N SER A 740 -43.63 -1.03 -26.02
CA SER A 740 -44.12 -0.95 -24.64
C SER A 740 -45.34 -0.03 -24.49
N CYS A 741 -45.27 1.21 -24.99
CA CYS A 741 -46.32 2.22 -24.80
C CYS A 741 -47.14 2.55 -26.06
N GLY A 742 -46.75 2.05 -27.24
CA GLY A 742 -47.42 2.37 -28.50
C GLY A 742 -47.05 3.70 -29.14
N PHE A 743 -46.07 4.44 -28.60
CA PHE A 743 -45.48 5.62 -29.25
C PHE A 743 -45.05 5.31 -30.68
N SER A 744 -45.36 6.18 -31.64
CA SER A 744 -44.87 6.06 -33.01
C SER A 744 -44.57 7.42 -33.64
N GLU A 745 -43.38 7.57 -34.20
CA GLU A 745 -42.90 8.77 -34.89
C GLU A 745 -42.41 8.38 -36.30
N CYS A 746 -43.02 8.97 -37.33
CA CYS A 746 -42.73 8.78 -38.76
C CYS A 746 -42.40 10.15 -39.38
#